data_AF-A0A9Q1DWM8-F1
#
_entry.id   AF-A0A9Q1DWM8-F1
#
_cell.length_a   1.000
_cell.length_b   1.000
_cell.length_c   1.000
_cell.angle_alpha   90.00
_cell.angle_beta   90.00
_cell.angle_gamma   90.00
#
_symmetry.space_group_name_H-M   'P 1'
#
loop_
_entity.id
_entity.type
_entity.pdbx_description
1 polymer ?
#
loop_
_entity_poly.entity_id
_entity_poly.type
_entity_poly.pdbx_seq_one_letter_code
_entity_poly.pdbx_strand_id
1 'polypeptide(L)'
;MSAVTSCRSASPDVPQPAVPCAQSSRCPAIHPPKQPEQPGRAEGSPACHKMAATQINQEEIEDLREAFAKIDVDSKGHISTDELNELFRTANLPLPGYRIREITQSLAATGAQHHGQVTFDQFLSVVSGLKSSEVAKTFRKAINKKEGICAVAGTSEHSSSGTHHSYSEEEKVAFVNWVNKALEKDPDCKHLLPMDPDTDNLFSAVGDGILLCKMINLSVPDTIDERTINKKKLTPFTIQENLNLALNSASAIGCHVVNIGAEDLKEGRQHLVLGLLWQVIKIGLFADIELSRNEALIALLRDGETLEDLMKLSPEELLLRWANYHLEQAGCAKINNFSSDIKDSKAYYSLLDQVAPKGDEDGIPAIPIDMSGIREKEDLKRAECMLEQADRLGCRQFVTATDVIRGNPKLNLAYIANLFNKYPALKKPENQDIDWSSIEGETREERTFRNWMNSLGVNPRVNHLYADLDDALVIFQLYEKIKVPVDWSRVNKPPYPKLGGNMKKLENCNYAVDLGKKEAKFSLVGIAGQDLNAGNKTLTLALLWQLMRRYTLNILEDLGDGQKVNDDTIVTWVNSTLTEAGKGTISGFKDGAISTSLPVLDLIDSIQPGSIRYDLLKTADLTDEEKLNNAKYAISMARKIGARVYTLPEDLVEVKPKMVMTVDQVFSITPKTEEEVNIVRNVSSDYETVLWQPAAPGYIKLNMEVHLFIPASRLDSVQDLLSKNHITHQVLLRNTQELIEKQTQNISSDPRSSLSYYERYHHLEDIYHWINKTAHDHPQIVEVILIGSSYEKRPLYVLKLTGRGGAQPKRAMWMDCGIHAREWISPAFCLWFVHYAIDYYGLVPDITEILDSMDVYVLPVMNPDGYEYTWTTNRMWRKNRSRHAGNYCLGTDLNRNFDANWCTEGSSQRACDETYCGLFPESEPEAAAVARFLRRQKQTVKLYLSIHSYSQMLLFPYSCSYQQASNHHDLNELAQQAARKIKRHYFSTYTYGAGARTIYLAPGGSDDWAYNLGIKYSFTLELQDRGRYGFLLPPELISRACQEALTAVKTIAEGVIKKTQ
;
A
#
# COMPACT_ATOMS: atom_id res chain seq x y z
N MET A 1 -18.98 -72.72 -33.02
CA MET A 1 -19.49 -71.75 -34.01
C MET A 1 -18.47 -70.62 -34.04
N SER A 2 -17.49 -70.57 -34.93
CA SER A 2 -17.47 -70.55 -36.42
C SER A 2 -17.18 -69.12 -36.90
N ALA A 3 -16.34 -68.96 -37.93
CA ALA A 3 -15.64 -67.70 -38.26
C ALA A 3 -15.51 -67.48 -39.79
N VAL A 4 -14.58 -66.61 -40.22
CA VAL A 4 -14.19 -66.25 -41.62
C VAL A 4 -15.18 -65.23 -42.24
N THR A 5 -14.79 -64.13 -42.92
CA THR A 5 -13.75 -63.87 -43.96
C THR A 5 -13.26 -62.39 -43.82
N SER A 6 -11.97 -62.01 -43.65
CA SER A 6 -10.85 -61.86 -44.63
C SER A 6 -11.16 -60.88 -45.80
N CYS A 7 -10.33 -59.90 -46.26
CA CYS A 7 -8.91 -59.47 -46.00
C CYS A 7 -8.74 -57.94 -46.40
N ARG A 8 -7.58 -57.24 -46.63
CA ARG A 8 -6.12 -57.52 -46.82
C ARG A 8 -5.22 -56.24 -46.60
N SER A 9 -3.88 -56.46 -46.53
CA SER A 9 -2.66 -55.62 -46.81
C SER A 9 -2.69 -54.18 -47.41
N ALA A 10 -1.70 -53.28 -47.22
CA ALA A 10 -0.50 -53.16 -46.32
C ALA A 10 0.25 -51.77 -46.46
N SER A 11 1.20 -51.47 -45.55
CA SER A 11 1.98 -50.20 -45.28
C SER A 11 3.21 -49.92 -46.21
N PRO A 12 4.20 -48.98 -45.98
CA PRO A 12 4.43 -47.94 -44.91
C PRO A 12 5.07 -46.54 -45.30
N ASP A 13 5.06 -45.57 -44.34
CA ASP A 13 6.06 -44.56 -43.86
C ASP A 13 6.90 -43.51 -44.72
N VAL A 14 6.80 -42.20 -44.31
CA VAL A 14 7.90 -41.19 -43.98
C VAL A 14 8.83 -40.60 -45.11
N PRO A 15 9.40 -39.35 -45.10
CA PRO A 15 9.17 -38.02 -44.44
C PRO A 15 9.21 -36.74 -45.39
N GLN A 16 9.55 -35.55 -44.82
CA GLN A 16 9.98 -34.22 -45.39
C GLN A 16 11.11 -34.27 -46.48
N PRO A 17 11.46 -33.20 -47.29
CA PRO A 17 11.67 -31.77 -46.93
C PRO A 17 11.35 -30.68 -48.03
N ALA A 18 12.29 -29.75 -48.35
CA ALA A 18 11.99 -28.37 -48.82
C ALA A 18 12.76 -27.82 -50.07
N VAL A 19 12.23 -26.72 -50.65
CA VAL A 19 12.83 -25.59 -51.44
C VAL A 19 14.01 -25.86 -52.42
N PRO A 20 13.88 -25.51 -53.73
CA PRO A 20 14.83 -24.54 -54.35
C PRO A 20 14.35 -23.66 -55.55
N CYS A 21 14.77 -22.37 -55.52
CA CYS A 21 15.39 -21.50 -56.56
C CYS A 21 15.01 -21.42 -58.08
N ALA A 22 14.98 -20.15 -58.57
CA ALA A 22 15.77 -19.57 -59.71
C ALA A 22 15.17 -19.16 -61.10
N GLN A 23 15.16 -17.83 -61.32
CA GLN A 23 15.72 -17.03 -62.46
C GLN A 23 15.17 -16.97 -63.93
N SER A 24 14.73 -15.74 -64.30
CA SER A 24 15.02 -15.02 -65.58
C SER A 24 14.25 -15.41 -66.88
N SER A 25 14.14 -14.61 -67.96
CA SER A 25 14.50 -13.20 -68.29
C SER A 25 13.87 -12.68 -69.62
N ARG A 26 13.99 -11.36 -69.87
CA ARG A 26 14.04 -10.60 -71.18
C ARG A 26 12.86 -9.68 -71.59
N CYS A 27 13.23 -8.58 -72.24
CA CYS A 27 12.40 -7.55 -72.93
C CYS A 27 12.59 -7.62 -74.46
N PRO A 28 11.87 -6.82 -75.27
CA PRO A 28 12.39 -5.51 -75.80
C PRO A 28 11.39 -4.34 -75.56
N ALA A 29 11.77 -3.04 -75.44
CA ALA A 29 12.45 -2.10 -76.36
C ALA A 29 11.56 -1.64 -77.55
N ILE A 30 11.56 -0.38 -78.04
CA ILE A 30 12.71 0.44 -78.51
C ILE A 30 12.47 1.98 -78.43
N HIS A 31 13.57 2.75 -78.36
CA HIS A 31 13.75 4.22 -78.51
C HIS A 31 15.05 4.49 -79.34
N PRO A 32 15.50 5.72 -79.74
CA PRO A 32 15.26 7.09 -79.26
C PRO A 32 14.51 7.91 -80.34
N PRO A 33 14.93 9.05 -80.98
CA PRO A 33 16.13 9.96 -80.93
C PRO A 33 15.83 11.30 -80.18
N LYS A 34 16.67 12.34 -80.02
CA LYS A 34 18.14 12.69 -80.07
C LYS A 34 18.27 14.09 -79.34
N GLN A 35 19.37 14.65 -78.79
CA GLN A 35 20.86 14.62 -78.98
C GLN A 35 21.39 15.34 -80.24
N PRO A 36 22.62 15.90 -80.25
CA PRO A 36 23.71 15.87 -79.25
C PRO A 36 23.86 17.25 -78.51
N GLU A 37 24.97 17.78 -77.95
CA GLU A 37 26.42 17.42 -77.85
C GLU A 37 27.06 18.05 -76.55
N GLN A 38 28.37 18.31 -76.54
CA GLN A 38 29.23 18.88 -75.47
C GLN A 38 30.38 19.72 -76.11
N PRO A 39 31.35 20.39 -75.40
CA PRO A 39 31.81 20.21 -74.01
C PRO A 39 32.13 21.48 -73.16
N GLY A 40 32.45 21.28 -71.87
CA GLY A 40 33.09 22.28 -71.00
C GLY A 40 33.27 21.79 -69.55
N ARG A 41 34.46 21.97 -68.94
CA ARG A 41 34.75 21.58 -67.54
C ARG A 41 34.64 22.78 -66.59
N ALA A 42 33.87 22.65 -65.51
CA ALA A 42 34.28 23.03 -64.15
C ALA A 42 33.27 22.50 -63.09
N GLU A 43 33.82 22.00 -61.98
CA GLU A 43 33.25 21.84 -60.64
C GLU A 43 31.71 21.96 -60.43
N GLY A 44 31.04 20.81 -60.28
CA GLY A 44 29.64 20.75 -59.84
C GLY A 44 29.50 20.43 -58.35
N SER A 45 28.95 21.37 -57.57
CA SER A 45 28.57 21.15 -56.17
C SER A 45 27.07 20.84 -56.06
N PRO A 46 26.64 19.68 -55.53
CA PRO A 46 25.23 19.30 -55.46
C PRO A 46 24.51 19.98 -54.29
N ALA A 47 23.38 20.62 -54.58
CA ALA A 47 22.55 21.29 -53.56
C ALA A 47 21.80 20.27 -52.67
N CYS A 48 22.07 20.29 -51.37
CA CYS A 48 21.33 19.51 -50.37
C CYS A 48 20.10 20.28 -49.86
N HIS A 49 19.01 19.58 -49.54
CA HIS A 49 17.82 20.17 -48.93
C HIS A 49 18.13 20.68 -47.51
N LYS A 50 17.99 22.00 -47.29
CA LYS A 50 18.16 22.61 -45.97
C LYS A 50 16.94 22.34 -45.08
N MET A 51 17.02 21.34 -44.21
CA MET A 51 16.39 21.46 -42.89
C MET A 51 17.18 22.48 -42.06
N ALA A 52 16.49 23.34 -41.33
CA ALA A 52 17.11 24.37 -40.49
C ALA A 52 17.58 23.76 -39.16
N ALA A 53 18.76 23.15 -39.17
CA ALA A 53 19.43 22.73 -37.94
C ALA A 53 19.87 23.98 -37.13
N THR A 54 19.51 24.03 -35.85
CA THR A 54 19.95 25.09 -34.93
C THR A 54 21.45 24.94 -34.67
N GLN A 55 22.28 25.71 -35.35
CA GLN A 55 23.73 25.65 -35.16
C GLN A 55 24.11 26.14 -33.75
N ILE A 56 25.01 25.41 -33.09
CA ILE A 56 25.74 25.88 -31.92
C ILE A 56 26.59 27.06 -32.37
N ASN A 57 26.61 28.16 -31.61
CA ASN A 57 27.37 29.34 -32.02
C ASN A 57 28.89 29.15 -31.77
N GLN A 58 29.71 30.02 -32.35
CA GLN A 58 31.18 29.86 -32.32
C GLN A 58 31.81 30.13 -30.94
N GLU A 59 31.10 30.83 -30.05
CA GLU A 59 31.48 31.11 -28.65
C GLU A 59 31.15 29.88 -27.77
N GLU A 60 29.95 29.33 -27.91
CA GLU A 60 29.50 28.08 -27.26
C GLU A 60 30.37 26.87 -27.63
N ILE A 61 30.89 26.79 -28.87
CA ILE A 61 31.81 25.72 -29.28
C ILE A 61 33.13 25.82 -28.52
N GLU A 62 33.61 27.04 -28.24
CA GLU A 62 34.88 27.24 -27.55
C GLU A 62 34.75 27.08 -26.03
N ASP A 63 33.63 27.51 -25.42
CA ASP A 63 33.26 27.17 -24.04
C ASP A 63 33.25 25.64 -23.83
N LEU A 64 32.60 24.91 -24.75
CA LEU A 64 32.56 23.44 -24.72
C LEU A 64 33.94 22.82 -24.96
N ARG A 65 34.81 23.45 -25.77
CA ARG A 65 36.19 23.01 -26.01
C ARG A 65 37.06 23.21 -24.75
N GLU A 66 36.92 24.33 -24.05
CA GLU A 66 37.63 24.58 -22.79
C GLU A 66 37.16 23.60 -21.69
N ALA A 67 35.85 23.33 -21.61
CA ALA A 67 35.32 22.31 -20.71
C ALA A 67 35.84 20.90 -21.03
N PHE A 68 35.95 20.55 -22.31
CA PHE A 68 36.53 19.26 -22.74
C PHE A 68 38.02 19.16 -22.38
N ALA A 69 38.80 20.20 -22.67
CA ALA A 69 40.24 20.26 -22.37
C ALA A 69 40.56 20.25 -20.86
N LYS A 70 39.61 20.63 -19.99
CA LYS A 70 39.74 20.51 -18.52
C LYS A 70 39.55 19.07 -18.01
N ILE A 71 38.91 18.19 -18.78
CA ILE A 71 38.73 16.77 -18.45
C ILE A 71 39.75 15.90 -19.20
N ASP A 72 40.11 16.25 -20.44
CA ASP A 72 41.19 15.65 -21.24
C ASP A 72 42.58 16.13 -20.74
N VAL A 73 42.87 15.88 -19.47
CA VAL A 73 44.05 16.39 -18.75
C VAL A 73 45.36 15.84 -19.33
N ASP A 74 45.33 14.68 -19.99
CA ASP A 74 46.49 14.10 -20.68
C ASP A 74 46.56 14.39 -22.20
N SER A 75 45.65 15.24 -22.69
CA SER A 75 45.67 15.84 -24.04
C SER A 75 45.68 14.83 -25.19
N LYS A 76 44.93 13.72 -25.04
CA LYS A 76 44.83 12.66 -26.06
C LYS A 76 43.69 12.85 -27.06
N GLY A 77 42.85 13.87 -26.87
CA GLY A 77 41.72 14.20 -27.74
C GLY A 77 40.45 13.40 -27.45
N HIS A 78 40.37 12.72 -26.30
CA HIS A 78 39.27 11.84 -25.93
C HIS A 78 39.16 11.63 -24.42
N ILE A 79 37.93 11.52 -23.90
CA ILE A 79 37.63 11.23 -22.49
C ILE A 79 36.94 9.86 -22.31
N SER A 80 36.90 9.32 -21.09
CA SER A 80 36.14 8.10 -20.77
C SER A 80 34.63 8.35 -20.76
N THR A 81 33.84 7.31 -21.09
CA THR A 81 32.38 7.32 -20.87
C THR A 81 31.95 7.51 -19.41
N ASP A 82 32.82 7.22 -18.45
CA ASP A 82 32.55 7.44 -17.02
C ASP A 82 32.75 8.92 -16.61
N GLU A 83 33.68 9.61 -17.28
CA GLU A 83 34.00 11.03 -17.06
C GLU A 83 32.98 11.96 -17.73
N LEU A 84 32.16 11.43 -18.64
CA LEU A 84 31.12 12.16 -19.38
C LEU A 84 30.15 12.93 -18.47
N ASN A 85 29.87 12.42 -17.27
CA ASN A 85 29.07 13.13 -16.25
C ASN A 85 29.76 14.43 -15.79
N GLU A 86 31.06 14.38 -15.52
CA GLU A 86 31.84 15.53 -15.06
C GLU A 86 32.16 16.50 -16.19
N LEU A 87 32.29 16.02 -17.42
CA LEU A 87 32.30 16.88 -18.61
C LEU A 87 30.99 17.66 -18.75
N PHE A 88 29.82 17.00 -18.64
CA PHE A 88 28.53 17.71 -18.70
C PHE A 88 28.38 18.75 -17.57
N ARG A 89 28.94 18.49 -16.37
CA ARG A 89 28.97 19.47 -15.27
C ARG A 89 29.93 20.63 -15.55
N THR A 90 31.14 20.35 -16.02
CA THR A 90 32.16 21.36 -16.34
C THR A 90 31.75 22.24 -17.53
N ALA A 91 31.01 21.66 -18.49
CA ALA A 91 30.32 22.38 -19.56
C ALA A 91 29.09 23.20 -19.09
N ASN A 92 28.80 23.21 -17.78
CA ASN A 92 27.66 23.89 -17.16
C ASN A 92 26.28 23.39 -17.67
N LEU A 93 26.22 22.12 -18.09
CA LEU A 93 25.06 21.41 -18.62
C LEU A 93 24.74 20.13 -17.80
N PRO A 94 24.56 20.22 -16.47
CA PRO A 94 24.38 19.04 -15.63
C PRO A 94 23.13 18.24 -16.00
N LEU A 95 23.32 16.97 -16.37
CA LEU A 95 22.25 16.03 -16.73
C LEU A 95 21.96 15.05 -15.58
N PRO A 96 20.69 14.64 -15.37
CA PRO A 96 20.38 13.55 -14.45
C PRO A 96 21.07 12.24 -14.85
N GLY A 97 21.52 11.45 -13.88
CA GLY A 97 22.32 10.23 -14.12
C GLY A 97 21.66 9.21 -15.06
N TYR A 98 20.33 9.16 -15.14
CA TYR A 98 19.62 8.30 -16.11
C TYR A 98 19.82 8.77 -17.56
N ARG A 99 19.83 10.08 -17.82
CA ARG A 99 20.10 10.65 -19.16
C ARG A 99 21.55 10.43 -19.59
N ILE A 100 22.49 10.48 -18.66
CA ILE A 100 23.90 10.17 -18.95
C ILE A 100 24.03 8.70 -19.34
N ARG A 101 23.34 7.78 -18.64
CA ARG A 101 23.27 6.36 -19.03
C ARG A 101 22.62 6.14 -20.40
N GLU A 102 21.52 6.83 -20.72
CA GLU A 102 20.92 6.80 -22.07
C GLU A 102 21.92 7.27 -23.15
N ILE A 103 22.63 8.37 -22.91
CA ILE A 103 23.65 8.90 -23.83
C ILE A 103 24.79 7.89 -24.01
N THR A 104 25.37 7.37 -22.93
CA THR A 104 26.43 6.34 -22.99
C THR A 104 25.97 5.07 -23.72
N GLN A 105 24.71 4.65 -23.53
CA GLN A 105 24.12 3.53 -24.28
C GLN A 105 23.92 3.86 -25.76
N SER A 106 23.54 5.08 -26.12
CA SER A 106 23.41 5.52 -27.53
C SER A 106 24.77 5.61 -28.25
N LEU A 107 25.82 6.01 -27.54
CA LEU A 107 27.21 6.00 -28.02
C LEU A 107 27.75 4.58 -28.18
N ALA A 108 27.42 3.66 -27.26
CA ALA A 108 27.73 2.24 -27.41
C ALA A 108 26.99 1.57 -28.59
N ALA A 109 25.73 1.97 -28.85
CA ALA A 109 24.91 1.43 -29.92
C ALA A 109 25.30 1.92 -31.34
N THR A 110 26.06 3.02 -31.46
CA THR A 110 26.44 3.63 -32.75
C THR A 110 27.71 3.03 -33.38
N GLY A 111 28.22 1.91 -32.86
CA GLY A 111 29.20 1.07 -33.54
C GLY A 111 30.68 1.43 -33.31
N ALA A 112 30.97 2.39 -32.43
CA ALA A 112 32.34 2.75 -32.03
C ALA A 112 32.94 1.73 -31.05
N GLN A 113 33.00 0.44 -31.44
CA GLN A 113 33.75 -0.57 -30.68
C GLN A 113 35.27 -0.37 -30.85
N HIS A 114 35.83 0.57 -30.08
CA HIS A 114 37.15 0.44 -29.47
C HIS A 114 37.26 1.40 -28.27
N HIS A 115 37.66 0.86 -27.12
CA HIS A 115 38.12 1.56 -25.90
C HIS A 115 37.16 2.45 -25.08
N GLY A 116 35.88 2.63 -25.43
CA GLY A 116 34.92 3.31 -24.54
C GLY A 116 35.22 4.81 -24.34
N GLN A 117 35.74 5.43 -25.40
CA GLN A 117 36.23 6.80 -25.42
C GLN A 117 35.29 7.70 -26.23
N VAL A 118 35.09 8.93 -25.76
CA VAL A 118 34.27 9.95 -26.42
C VAL A 118 35.18 11.07 -26.90
N THR A 119 35.15 11.35 -28.20
CA THR A 119 35.88 12.47 -28.82
C THR A 119 35.06 13.76 -28.77
N PHE A 120 35.73 14.91 -28.92
CA PHE A 120 35.07 16.22 -28.88
C PHE A 120 33.96 16.38 -29.94
N ASP A 121 34.16 15.88 -31.16
CA ASP A 121 33.14 15.96 -32.23
C ASP A 121 31.91 15.08 -31.94
N GLN A 122 32.11 13.92 -31.31
CA GLN A 122 31.00 13.08 -30.82
C GLN A 122 30.23 13.77 -29.69
N PHE A 123 30.92 14.41 -28.75
CA PHE A 123 30.31 15.20 -27.68
C PHE A 123 29.51 16.38 -28.24
N LEU A 124 30.05 17.14 -29.20
CA LEU A 124 29.32 18.20 -29.91
C LEU A 124 28.07 17.66 -30.63
N SER A 125 28.15 16.47 -31.25
CA SER A 125 26.98 15.84 -31.89
C SER A 125 25.89 15.47 -30.87
N VAL A 126 26.27 14.99 -29.68
CA VAL A 126 25.31 14.74 -28.58
C VAL A 126 24.68 16.04 -28.09
N VAL A 127 25.47 17.09 -27.83
CA VAL A 127 24.97 18.40 -27.38
C VAL A 127 24.04 19.03 -28.42
N SER A 128 24.36 18.92 -29.71
CA SER A 128 23.50 19.37 -30.82
C SER A 128 22.19 18.57 -30.88
N GLY A 129 22.26 17.24 -30.72
CA GLY A 129 21.08 16.38 -30.61
C GLY A 129 20.15 16.79 -29.45
N LEU A 130 20.71 16.99 -28.26
CA LEU A 130 19.97 17.47 -27.08
C LEU A 130 19.29 18.82 -27.34
N LYS A 131 20.00 19.79 -27.92
CA LYS A 131 19.46 21.11 -28.34
C LYS A 131 18.36 21.03 -29.41
N SER A 132 18.29 19.95 -30.21
CA SER A 132 17.26 19.76 -31.25
C SER A 132 15.98 19.10 -30.75
N SER A 133 16.06 18.36 -29.64
CA SER A 133 14.95 17.60 -29.05
C SER A 133 13.96 18.49 -28.27
N GLU A 134 12.84 17.92 -27.80
CA GLU A 134 11.85 18.66 -27.01
C GLU A 134 12.40 19.25 -25.68
N VAL A 135 13.54 18.72 -25.21
CA VAL A 135 14.34 19.26 -24.09
C VAL A 135 14.70 20.74 -24.31
N ALA A 136 14.74 21.22 -25.56
CA ALA A 136 15.00 22.62 -25.90
C ALA A 136 14.11 23.64 -25.15
N LYS A 137 12.87 23.28 -24.76
CA LYS A 137 12.00 24.13 -23.94
C LYS A 137 12.60 24.37 -22.54
N THR A 138 13.12 23.31 -21.91
CA THR A 138 13.82 23.37 -20.61
C THR A 138 15.21 24.01 -20.76
N PHE A 139 15.92 23.68 -21.84
CA PHE A 139 17.27 24.17 -22.14
C PHE A 139 17.31 25.70 -22.33
N ARG A 140 16.37 26.27 -23.10
CA ARG A 140 16.20 27.73 -23.24
C ARG A 140 15.89 28.41 -21.91
N LYS A 141 15.18 27.73 -21.00
CA LYS A 141 14.86 28.25 -19.66
C LYS A 141 16.09 28.33 -18.74
N ALA A 142 17.15 27.56 -19.01
CA ALA A 142 18.44 27.67 -18.34
C ALA A 142 19.30 28.81 -18.93
N ILE A 143 19.35 28.94 -20.26
CA ILE A 143 20.15 29.98 -20.95
C ILE A 143 19.60 31.39 -20.66
N ASN A 144 18.28 31.55 -20.56
CA ASN A 144 17.64 32.83 -20.24
C ASN A 144 17.87 33.32 -18.78
N LYS A 145 18.66 32.64 -17.94
CA LYS A 145 18.97 33.08 -16.56
C LYS A 145 19.86 34.33 -16.45
N LYS A 146 20.43 34.84 -17.54
CA LYS A 146 21.55 35.82 -17.49
C LYS A 146 21.15 37.27 -17.13
N GLU A 147 19.86 37.56 -16.96
CA GLU A 147 19.36 38.89 -16.54
C GLU A 147 18.48 38.76 -15.29
N GLY A 148 18.77 39.55 -14.25
CA GLY A 148 17.93 39.69 -13.05
C GLY A 148 18.17 38.71 -11.89
N ILE A 149 19.25 37.91 -11.91
CA ILE A 149 19.54 36.92 -10.85
C ILE A 149 20.71 37.34 -9.97
N CYS A 150 20.44 37.55 -8.69
CA CYS A 150 21.45 37.54 -7.62
C CYS A 150 21.88 36.09 -7.32
N ALA A 151 23.19 35.88 -7.14
CA ALA A 151 23.77 34.58 -6.82
C ALA A 151 24.78 34.71 -5.68
N VAL A 152 24.65 33.88 -4.65
CA VAL A 152 25.53 33.84 -3.47
C VAL A 152 26.10 32.43 -3.32
N ALA A 153 27.39 32.33 -3.03
CA ALA A 153 28.07 31.06 -2.77
C ALA A 153 28.10 30.78 -1.26
N GLY A 154 27.67 29.58 -0.84
CA GLY A 154 27.61 29.18 0.57
C GLY A 154 28.73 28.22 0.97
N THR A 155 29.29 28.40 2.17
CA THR A 155 30.37 27.57 2.73
C THR A 155 29.86 26.74 3.92
N SER A 156 29.44 25.50 3.68
CA SER A 156 29.28 24.48 4.74
C SER A 156 29.40 23.05 4.18
N GLU A 157 30.11 22.18 4.90
CA GLU A 157 30.61 20.89 4.37
C GLU A 157 29.57 19.77 4.27
N HIS A 158 28.28 20.03 4.54
CA HIS A 158 27.20 19.03 4.45
C HIS A 158 26.16 19.35 3.34
N SER A 159 26.36 20.43 2.58
CA SER A 159 25.62 20.67 1.34
C SER A 159 26.32 19.98 0.18
N SER A 160 25.62 19.15 -0.60
CA SER A 160 26.23 18.45 -1.74
C SER A 160 26.72 19.44 -2.80
N SER A 161 28.01 19.36 -3.13
CA SER A 161 28.74 20.13 -4.15
C SER A 161 27.91 20.86 -5.23
N GLY A 162 27.96 22.19 -5.21
CA GLY A 162 27.87 23.01 -6.43
C GLY A 162 26.50 23.59 -6.85
N THR A 163 25.47 23.53 -6.02
CA THR A 163 24.14 24.07 -6.42
C THR A 163 24.06 25.59 -6.28
N HIS A 164 24.12 26.32 -7.40
CA HIS A 164 23.85 27.77 -7.44
C HIS A 164 22.35 28.05 -7.34
N HIS A 165 21.90 28.53 -6.18
CA HIS A 165 20.52 28.95 -5.96
C HIS A 165 20.29 30.42 -6.32
N SER A 166 19.15 30.70 -6.95
CA SER A 166 18.76 32.01 -7.49
C SER A 166 17.32 32.33 -7.11
N TYR A 167 17.05 33.52 -6.60
CA TYR A 167 15.71 34.02 -6.28
C TYR A 167 15.36 35.27 -7.09
N SER A 168 14.12 35.76 -6.97
CA SER A 168 13.61 36.97 -7.63
C SER A 168 13.30 38.04 -6.58
N GLU A 169 13.78 39.26 -6.81
CA GLU A 169 13.50 40.42 -5.95
C GLU A 169 12.03 40.86 -6.08
N GLU A 170 11.43 40.65 -7.25
CA GLU A 170 10.02 40.93 -7.51
C GLU A 170 9.11 40.04 -6.64
N GLU A 171 9.47 38.77 -6.48
CA GLU A 171 8.78 37.86 -5.55
C GLU A 171 8.99 38.28 -4.07
N LYS A 172 10.16 38.80 -3.69
CA LYS A 172 10.42 39.35 -2.35
C LYS A 172 9.50 40.54 -2.06
N VAL A 173 9.50 41.55 -2.94
CA VAL A 173 8.69 42.77 -2.84
C VAL A 173 7.19 42.43 -2.78
N ALA A 174 6.72 41.52 -3.64
CA ALA A 174 5.32 41.10 -3.66
C ALA A 174 4.90 40.41 -2.35
N PHE A 175 5.72 39.51 -1.81
CA PHE A 175 5.38 38.79 -0.58
C PHE A 175 5.49 39.68 0.66
N VAL A 176 6.47 40.59 0.75
CA VAL A 176 6.53 41.57 1.85
C VAL A 176 5.28 42.44 1.89
N ASN A 177 4.86 42.99 0.75
CA ASN A 177 3.67 43.84 0.68
C ASN A 177 2.39 43.06 1.06
N TRP A 178 2.25 41.81 0.61
CA TRP A 178 1.14 40.95 1.02
C TRP A 178 1.15 40.66 2.53
N VAL A 179 2.29 40.24 3.08
CA VAL A 179 2.44 39.93 4.52
C VAL A 179 2.13 41.16 5.38
N ASN A 180 2.69 42.32 5.02
CA ASN A 180 2.40 43.60 5.67
C ASN A 180 0.91 43.91 5.71
N LYS A 181 0.17 43.61 4.64
CA LYS A 181 -1.27 43.91 4.56
C LYS A 181 -2.15 42.87 5.23
N ALA A 182 -1.80 41.58 5.12
CA ALA A 182 -2.59 40.49 5.69
C ALA A 182 -2.44 40.38 7.22
N LEU A 183 -1.25 40.65 7.76
CA LEU A 183 -0.96 40.60 9.19
C LEU A 183 -0.90 41.99 9.86
N GLU A 184 -1.32 43.06 9.15
CA GLU A 184 -1.39 44.48 9.62
C GLU A 184 -1.99 44.64 11.03
N LYS A 185 -2.94 43.77 11.39
CA LYS A 185 -3.70 43.82 12.64
C LYS A 185 -3.28 42.77 13.67
N ASP A 186 -2.41 41.83 13.30
CA ASP A 186 -1.97 40.75 14.20
C ASP A 186 -1.23 41.32 15.42
N PRO A 187 -1.56 40.91 16.66
CA PRO A 187 -0.95 41.48 17.86
C PRO A 187 0.49 41.03 18.11
N ASP A 188 0.91 39.87 17.59
CA ASP A 188 2.22 39.28 17.85
C ASP A 188 3.26 39.77 16.83
N CYS A 189 2.86 39.89 15.55
CA CYS A 189 3.73 40.38 14.48
C CYS A 189 4.03 41.90 14.52
N LYS A 190 3.43 42.69 15.44
CA LYS A 190 3.61 44.15 15.54
C LYS A 190 5.06 44.63 15.75
N HIS A 191 5.95 43.73 16.13
CA HIS A 191 7.38 44.04 16.31
C HIS A 191 8.22 43.80 15.05
N LEU A 192 7.61 43.20 14.00
CA LEU A 192 8.21 42.92 12.68
C LEU A 192 7.57 43.75 11.57
N LEU A 193 6.33 44.20 11.74
CA LEU A 193 5.53 44.86 10.70
C LEU A 193 5.39 46.38 10.93
N PRO A 194 5.41 47.21 9.87
CA PRO A 194 5.63 46.84 8.47
C PRO A 194 7.11 46.57 8.17
N MET A 195 7.39 45.51 7.40
CA MET A 195 8.70 45.26 6.82
C MET A 195 8.90 46.13 5.58
N ASP A 196 10.13 46.60 5.36
CA ASP A 196 10.52 47.32 4.13
C ASP A 196 10.73 46.31 2.97
N PRO A 197 9.98 46.42 1.85
CA PRO A 197 10.01 45.45 0.75
C PRO A 197 11.29 45.47 -0.09
N ASP A 198 12.00 46.60 -0.14
CA ASP A 198 13.24 46.72 -0.92
C ASP A 198 14.42 46.03 -0.18
N THR A 199 14.31 45.93 1.14
CA THR A 199 15.31 45.33 2.04
C THR A 199 15.17 43.82 2.20
N ASP A 200 16.18 43.21 2.80
CA ASP A 200 16.22 41.79 3.16
C ASP A 200 15.57 41.48 4.54
N ASN A 201 14.81 42.43 5.10
CA ASN A 201 14.12 42.29 6.40
C ASN A 201 13.16 41.09 6.45
N LEU A 202 12.61 40.64 5.31
CA LEU A 202 11.80 39.41 5.25
C LEU A 202 12.56 38.18 5.76
N PHE A 203 13.85 38.08 5.45
CA PHE A 203 14.66 36.91 5.73
C PHE A 203 15.08 36.81 7.20
N SER A 204 15.27 37.96 7.86
CA SER A 204 15.42 38.01 9.32
C SER A 204 14.08 37.83 10.05
N ALA A 205 12.97 38.35 9.51
CA ALA A 205 11.64 38.30 10.15
C ALA A 205 10.99 36.90 10.17
N VAL A 206 11.44 35.96 9.35
CA VAL A 206 11.04 34.53 9.47
C VAL A 206 11.87 33.74 10.46
N GLY A 207 13.03 34.27 10.89
CA GLY A 207 14.04 33.54 11.67
C GLY A 207 13.63 33.20 13.10
N ASP A 208 12.51 33.73 13.61
CA ASP A 208 11.92 33.38 14.91
C ASP A 208 10.79 32.33 14.83
N GLY A 209 10.36 31.98 13.60
CA GLY A 209 9.25 31.09 13.29
C GLY A 209 7.83 31.62 13.58
N ILE A 210 7.68 32.77 14.26
CA ILE A 210 6.37 33.35 14.60
C ILE A 210 5.65 33.77 13.32
N LEU A 211 6.33 34.48 12.43
CA LEU A 211 5.76 34.96 11.16
C LEU A 211 5.26 33.81 10.29
N LEU A 212 6.03 32.72 10.20
CA LEU A 212 5.64 31.54 9.42
C LEU A 212 4.44 30.82 10.03
N CYS A 213 4.38 30.66 11.36
CA CYS A 213 3.22 30.08 12.03
C CYS A 213 1.93 30.89 11.76
N LYS A 214 2.02 32.22 11.79
CA LYS A 214 0.89 33.12 11.48
C LYS A 214 0.44 33.02 10.02
N MET A 215 1.39 32.99 9.08
CA MET A 215 1.07 32.82 7.65
C MET A 215 0.44 31.46 7.34
N ILE A 216 0.81 30.39 8.07
CA ILE A 216 0.16 29.07 7.96
C ILE A 216 -1.30 29.15 8.43
N ASN A 217 -1.57 29.71 9.61
CA ASN A 217 -2.95 29.89 10.12
C ASN A 217 -3.81 30.83 9.26
N LEU A 218 -3.21 31.86 8.66
CA LEU A 218 -3.89 32.73 7.69
C LEU A 218 -4.32 31.97 6.43
N SER A 219 -3.51 31.00 5.99
CA SER A 219 -3.72 30.25 4.74
C SER A 219 -4.62 29.03 4.93
N VAL A 220 -4.53 28.38 6.09
CA VAL A 220 -5.41 27.29 6.53
C VAL A 220 -5.70 27.48 8.02
N PRO A 221 -6.86 28.04 8.41
CA PRO A 221 -7.25 28.25 9.80
C PRO A 221 -7.17 26.97 10.64
N ASP A 222 -6.97 27.14 11.96
CA ASP A 222 -6.84 26.06 12.95
C ASP A 222 -5.68 25.05 12.75
N THR A 223 -4.77 25.28 11.78
CA THR A 223 -3.63 24.39 11.55
C THR A 223 -2.63 24.35 12.71
N ILE A 224 -2.42 25.50 13.37
CA ILE A 224 -1.52 25.68 14.52
C ILE A 224 -2.29 26.30 15.67
N ASP A 225 -2.29 25.63 16.82
CA ASP A 225 -2.73 26.23 18.07
C ASP A 225 -1.70 27.27 18.53
N GLU A 226 -2.07 28.55 18.49
CA GLU A 226 -1.18 29.65 18.85
C GLU A 226 -0.69 29.63 20.30
N ARG A 227 -1.33 28.88 21.20
CA ARG A 227 -0.84 28.67 22.58
C ARG A 227 0.47 27.88 22.61
N THR A 228 0.82 27.19 21.54
CA THR A 228 2.08 26.44 21.42
C THR A 228 3.25 27.31 20.95
N ILE A 229 2.99 28.43 20.27
CA ILE A 229 4.01 29.35 19.75
C ILE A 229 4.72 30.06 20.92
N ASN A 230 6.06 30.06 20.90
CA ASN A 230 6.87 30.82 21.82
C ASN A 230 6.89 32.30 21.38
N LYS A 231 6.14 33.16 22.08
CA LYS A 231 5.91 34.57 21.69
C LYS A 231 6.72 35.62 22.48
N LYS A 232 7.49 35.21 23.51
CA LYS A 232 8.20 36.12 24.44
C LYS A 232 9.49 35.48 24.96
N LYS A 233 10.53 36.29 25.22
CA LYS A 233 11.86 35.86 25.71
C LYS A 233 12.44 34.69 24.91
N LEU A 234 12.54 34.88 23.60
CA LEU A 234 13.09 33.91 22.66
C LEU A 234 14.55 33.55 23.03
N THR A 235 14.84 32.25 22.98
CA THR A 235 16.18 31.66 23.09
C THR A 235 16.45 30.84 21.84
N PRO A 236 17.69 30.44 21.53
CA PRO A 236 17.97 29.58 20.37
C PRO A 236 17.12 28.30 20.35
N PHE A 237 16.80 27.74 21.53
CA PHE A 237 15.95 26.57 21.66
C PHE A 237 14.47 26.88 21.38
N THR A 238 13.90 27.95 21.96
CA THR A 238 12.48 28.28 21.73
C THR A 238 12.21 28.86 20.33
N ILE A 239 13.23 29.38 19.66
CA ILE A 239 13.21 29.67 18.21
C ILE A 239 13.19 28.38 17.39
N GLN A 240 14.09 27.43 17.69
CA GLN A 240 14.13 26.12 17.02
C GLN A 240 12.77 25.40 17.11
N GLU A 241 12.12 25.43 18.27
CA GLU A 241 10.77 24.90 18.47
C GLU A 241 9.70 25.57 17.58
N ASN A 242 9.71 26.91 17.46
CA ASN A 242 8.78 27.64 16.58
C ASN A 242 8.99 27.27 15.10
N LEU A 243 10.24 27.08 14.69
CA LEU A 243 10.60 26.72 13.32
C LEU A 243 10.27 25.26 13.00
N ASN A 244 10.46 24.34 13.94
CA ASN A 244 9.96 22.96 13.85
C ASN A 244 8.43 22.93 13.71
N LEU A 245 7.72 23.69 14.55
CA LEU A 245 6.27 23.84 14.51
C LEU A 245 5.80 24.37 13.14
N ALA A 246 6.43 25.42 12.62
CA ALA A 246 6.13 25.97 11.30
C ALA A 246 6.35 24.94 10.18
N LEU A 247 7.52 24.29 10.13
CA LEU A 247 7.88 23.33 9.09
C LEU A 247 6.95 22.10 9.08
N ASN A 248 6.70 21.50 10.24
CA ASN A 248 5.84 20.32 10.34
C ASN A 248 4.36 20.67 10.08
N SER A 249 3.93 21.89 10.39
CA SER A 249 2.56 22.36 10.08
C SER A 249 2.39 22.72 8.60
N ALA A 250 3.40 23.33 7.97
CA ALA A 250 3.44 23.51 6.51
C ALA A 250 3.41 22.15 5.78
N SER A 251 4.14 21.15 6.29
CA SER A 251 4.10 19.77 5.81
C SER A 251 2.69 19.18 5.90
N ALA A 252 1.99 19.39 7.02
CA ALA A 252 0.63 18.88 7.25
C ALA A 252 -0.45 19.51 6.35
N ILE A 253 -0.22 20.69 5.76
CA ILE A 253 -1.08 21.30 4.72
C ILE A 253 -0.60 21.01 3.29
N GLY A 254 0.36 20.09 3.11
CA GLY A 254 0.85 19.69 1.78
C GLY A 254 1.84 20.66 1.14
N CYS A 255 2.64 21.38 1.94
CA CYS A 255 3.87 22.01 1.45
C CYS A 255 5.00 20.97 1.37
N HIS A 256 5.79 21.02 0.30
CA HIS A 256 7.00 20.22 0.16
C HIS A 256 8.15 20.88 0.94
N VAL A 257 8.53 20.27 2.07
CA VAL A 257 9.55 20.78 3.02
C VAL A 257 10.73 19.82 3.22
N VAL A 258 10.86 18.79 2.38
CA VAL A 258 11.88 17.72 2.56
C VAL A 258 13.32 18.27 2.59
N ASN A 259 13.57 19.35 1.86
CA ASN A 259 14.89 20.00 1.75
C ASN A 259 14.94 21.35 2.52
N ILE A 260 14.17 21.52 3.60
CA ILE A 260 14.17 22.73 4.43
C ILE A 260 14.25 22.32 5.91
N GLY A 261 15.37 22.58 6.56
CA GLY A 261 15.54 22.48 8.00
C GLY A 261 15.17 23.79 8.72
N ALA A 262 15.04 23.73 10.04
CA ALA A 262 14.79 24.92 10.85
C ALA A 262 15.99 25.89 10.80
N GLU A 263 17.22 25.38 10.76
CA GLU A 263 18.42 26.23 10.68
C GLU A 263 18.47 27.00 9.35
N ASP A 264 17.99 26.42 8.23
CA ASP A 264 17.88 27.14 6.94
C ASP A 264 16.96 28.37 7.02
N LEU A 265 15.90 28.29 7.82
CA LEU A 265 14.95 29.38 8.05
C LEU A 265 15.50 30.40 9.07
N LYS A 266 16.23 29.93 10.08
CA LYS A 266 16.91 30.75 11.10
C LYS A 266 18.08 31.56 10.53
N GLU A 267 18.79 31.01 9.56
CA GLU A 267 19.79 31.71 8.73
C GLU A 267 19.14 32.60 7.65
N GLY A 268 17.81 32.53 7.46
CA GLY A 268 17.09 33.33 6.47
C GLY A 268 17.41 32.97 5.02
N ARG A 269 17.70 31.70 4.69
CA ARG A 269 18.16 31.28 3.35
C ARG A 269 17.14 31.64 2.26
N GLN A 270 17.42 32.74 1.56
CA GLN A 270 16.47 33.53 0.77
C GLN A 270 15.57 32.69 -0.16
N HIS A 271 16.17 31.76 -0.91
CA HIS A 271 15.46 30.93 -1.88
C HIS A 271 14.55 29.86 -1.25
N LEU A 272 14.88 29.36 -0.04
CA LEU A 272 14.05 28.41 0.71
C LEU A 272 12.90 29.14 1.41
N VAL A 273 13.18 30.33 1.96
CA VAL A 273 12.17 31.21 2.59
C VAL A 273 11.10 31.61 1.58
N LEU A 274 11.48 32.15 0.42
CA LEU A 274 10.52 32.52 -0.64
C LEU A 274 9.79 31.30 -1.20
N GLY A 275 10.49 30.16 -1.34
CA GLY A 275 9.90 28.90 -1.79
C GLY A 275 8.86 28.30 -0.83
N LEU A 276 9.04 28.50 0.48
CA LEU A 276 8.07 28.08 1.50
C LEU A 276 6.90 29.07 1.61
N LEU A 277 7.18 30.37 1.68
CA LEU A 277 6.16 31.42 1.72
C LEU A 277 5.23 31.35 0.51
N TRP A 278 5.77 31.15 -0.70
CA TRP A 278 4.95 30.96 -1.90
C TRP A 278 4.02 29.76 -1.81
N GLN A 279 4.49 28.61 -1.29
CA GLN A 279 3.63 27.42 -1.14
C GLN A 279 2.48 27.67 -0.14
N VAL A 280 2.78 28.30 0.99
CA VAL A 280 1.78 28.64 2.02
C VAL A 280 0.75 29.64 1.46
N ILE A 281 1.21 30.76 0.89
CA ILE A 281 0.34 31.78 0.26
C ILE A 281 -0.53 31.17 -0.85
N LYS A 282 0.04 30.32 -1.71
CA LYS A 282 -0.69 29.68 -2.80
C LYS A 282 -1.81 28.77 -2.28
N ILE A 283 -1.57 28.01 -1.19
CA ILE A 283 -2.61 27.18 -0.58
C ILE A 283 -3.77 28.05 -0.08
N GLY A 284 -3.48 29.15 0.64
CA GLY A 284 -4.51 30.06 1.12
C GLY A 284 -5.29 30.75 0.01
N LEU A 285 -4.61 31.24 -1.03
CA LEU A 285 -5.26 31.87 -2.19
C LEU A 285 -6.15 30.90 -2.98
N PHE A 286 -5.83 29.61 -3.00
CA PHE A 286 -6.57 28.61 -3.79
C PHE A 286 -7.63 27.85 -2.98
N ALA A 287 -7.71 28.07 -1.67
CA ALA A 287 -8.56 27.31 -0.76
C ALA A 287 -10.05 27.38 -1.13
N ASP A 288 -10.53 28.50 -1.68
CA ASP A 288 -11.93 28.73 -2.03
C ASP A 288 -12.21 28.65 -3.55
N ILE A 289 -11.23 28.15 -4.32
CA ILE A 289 -11.31 27.93 -5.77
C ILE A 289 -11.64 26.45 -6.04
N GLU A 290 -12.65 25.95 -5.33
CA GLU A 290 -13.16 24.57 -5.41
C GLU A 290 -14.70 24.56 -5.35
N LEU A 291 -15.32 23.67 -6.13
CA LEU A 291 -16.79 23.55 -6.24
C LEU A 291 -17.48 23.21 -4.91
N SER A 292 -16.76 22.53 -4.01
CA SER A 292 -17.17 22.19 -2.64
C SER A 292 -17.37 23.40 -1.71
N ARG A 293 -16.86 24.58 -2.08
CA ARG A 293 -17.01 25.83 -1.31
C ARG A 293 -17.70 26.93 -2.09
N ASN A 294 -17.48 26.97 -3.41
CA ASN A 294 -18.02 28.00 -4.28
C ASN A 294 -18.87 27.35 -5.39
N GLU A 295 -20.11 27.00 -5.04
CA GLU A 295 -21.10 26.42 -5.95
C GLU A 295 -21.33 27.26 -7.22
N ALA A 296 -21.06 28.57 -7.18
CA ALA A 296 -21.21 29.44 -8.35
C ALA A 296 -20.22 29.10 -9.48
N LEU A 297 -19.12 28.38 -9.19
CA LEU A 297 -18.20 27.83 -10.20
C LEU A 297 -18.90 26.88 -11.20
N ILE A 298 -20.07 26.32 -10.87
CA ILE A 298 -20.89 25.52 -11.80
C ILE A 298 -21.26 26.31 -13.06
N ALA A 299 -21.37 27.64 -12.97
CA ALA A 299 -21.61 28.51 -14.13
C ALA A 299 -20.49 28.48 -15.20
N LEU A 300 -19.34 27.87 -14.89
CA LEU A 300 -18.23 27.68 -15.83
C LEU A 300 -18.37 26.40 -16.68
N LEU A 301 -19.35 25.53 -16.41
CA LEU A 301 -19.57 24.30 -17.18
C LEU A 301 -19.85 24.61 -18.66
N ARG A 302 -19.45 23.71 -19.57
CA ARG A 302 -19.59 23.89 -21.03
C ARG A 302 -20.51 22.83 -21.63
N ASP A 303 -21.06 23.14 -22.81
CA ASP A 303 -21.92 22.22 -23.56
C ASP A 303 -21.24 20.86 -23.79
N GLY A 304 -21.83 19.80 -23.24
CA GLY A 304 -21.34 18.42 -23.37
C GLY A 304 -20.27 17.99 -22.34
N GLU A 305 -19.97 18.83 -21.34
CA GLU A 305 -19.05 18.51 -20.24
C GLU A 305 -19.83 18.10 -18.97
N THR A 306 -19.30 17.17 -18.16
CA THR A 306 -19.95 16.76 -16.90
C THR A 306 -19.44 17.58 -15.71
N LEU A 307 -20.22 17.63 -14.62
CA LEU A 307 -19.79 18.26 -13.37
C LEU A 307 -18.51 17.61 -12.81
N GLU A 308 -18.37 16.28 -12.98
CA GLU A 308 -17.18 15.53 -12.59
C GLU A 308 -15.92 15.96 -13.37
N ASP A 309 -16.07 16.35 -14.65
CA ASP A 309 -14.96 16.85 -15.46
C ASP A 309 -14.51 18.25 -15.02
N LEU A 310 -15.46 19.10 -14.59
CA LEU A 310 -15.16 20.40 -13.99
C LEU A 310 -14.45 20.25 -12.63
N MET A 311 -14.78 19.21 -11.84
CA MET A 311 -14.13 18.88 -10.56
C MET A 311 -12.70 18.32 -10.70
N LYS A 312 -12.30 17.86 -11.89
CA LYS A 312 -10.94 17.35 -12.17
C LYS A 312 -9.93 18.45 -12.49
N LEU A 313 -10.38 19.68 -12.74
CA LEU A 313 -9.51 20.80 -13.10
C LEU A 313 -8.72 21.32 -11.89
N SER A 314 -7.46 21.71 -12.12
CA SER A 314 -6.70 22.39 -11.07
C SER A 314 -7.25 23.80 -10.79
N PRO A 315 -6.98 24.40 -9.61
CA PRO A 315 -7.39 25.77 -9.34
C PRO A 315 -6.83 26.79 -10.35
N GLU A 316 -5.65 26.56 -10.93
CA GLU A 316 -5.12 27.37 -12.03
C GLU A 316 -5.96 27.27 -13.31
N GLU A 317 -6.45 26.07 -13.63
CA GLU A 317 -7.30 25.81 -14.80
C GLU A 317 -8.71 26.38 -14.58
N LEU A 318 -9.25 26.27 -13.36
CA LEU A 318 -10.51 26.93 -12.97
C LEU A 318 -10.40 28.46 -13.05
N LEU A 319 -9.31 29.06 -12.55
CA LEU A 319 -9.05 30.50 -12.70
C LEU A 319 -8.91 30.93 -14.16
N LEU A 320 -8.21 30.15 -14.99
CA LEU A 320 -8.09 30.42 -16.42
C LEU A 320 -9.45 30.32 -17.13
N ARG A 321 -10.28 29.36 -16.72
CA ARG A 321 -11.64 29.17 -17.23
C ARG A 321 -12.58 30.29 -16.82
N TRP A 322 -12.51 30.74 -15.57
CA TRP A 322 -13.22 31.90 -15.03
C TRP A 322 -12.85 33.21 -15.72
N ALA A 323 -11.56 33.49 -15.88
CA ALA A 323 -11.10 34.68 -16.58
C ALA A 323 -11.59 34.70 -18.03
N ASN A 324 -11.55 33.55 -18.72
CA ASN A 324 -12.07 33.41 -20.08
C ASN A 324 -13.60 33.59 -20.15
N TYR A 325 -14.38 33.04 -19.21
CA TYR A 325 -15.83 33.24 -19.15
C TYR A 325 -16.21 34.73 -19.14
N HIS A 326 -15.55 35.55 -18.30
CA HIS A 326 -15.78 36.99 -18.23
C HIS A 326 -15.24 37.74 -19.46
N LEU A 327 -14.08 37.35 -19.99
CA LEU A 327 -13.53 37.92 -21.24
C LEU A 327 -14.44 37.67 -22.45
N GLU A 328 -15.02 36.48 -22.55
CA GLU A 328 -15.96 36.13 -23.62
C GLU A 328 -17.24 36.98 -23.53
N GLN A 329 -17.76 37.23 -22.32
CA GLN A 329 -18.88 38.17 -22.11
C GLN A 329 -18.51 39.63 -22.39
N ALA A 330 -17.24 40.02 -22.24
CA ALA A 330 -16.71 41.32 -22.69
C ALA A 330 -16.40 41.38 -24.21
N GLY A 331 -16.69 40.32 -24.98
CA GLY A 331 -16.36 40.25 -26.40
C GLY A 331 -14.87 40.22 -26.72
N CYS A 332 -14.04 39.87 -25.73
CA CYS A 332 -12.59 39.85 -25.82
C CYS A 332 -12.05 38.47 -26.24
N ALA A 333 -10.80 38.44 -26.69
CA ALA A 333 -10.12 37.20 -27.07
C ALA A 333 -9.77 36.35 -25.84
N LYS A 334 -9.83 35.03 -25.99
CA LYS A 334 -9.47 34.08 -24.93
C LYS A 334 -7.98 34.07 -24.64
N ILE A 335 -7.61 34.00 -23.37
CA ILE A 335 -6.23 33.83 -22.88
C ILE A 335 -5.95 32.36 -22.56
N ASN A 336 -4.70 31.93 -22.74
CA ASN A 336 -4.27 30.54 -22.52
C ASN A 336 -3.33 30.40 -21.32
N ASN A 337 -2.83 31.52 -20.77
CA ASN A 337 -1.92 31.56 -19.63
C ASN A 337 -1.82 32.98 -19.04
N PHE A 338 -1.48 33.07 -17.75
CA PHE A 338 -1.21 34.32 -17.04
C PHE A 338 0.26 34.78 -17.17
N SER A 339 0.84 34.73 -18.39
CA SER A 339 2.22 35.18 -18.62
C SER A 339 2.47 35.95 -19.93
N SER A 340 2.22 35.38 -21.11
CA SER A 340 2.34 36.09 -22.39
C SER A 340 1.08 36.86 -22.74
N ASP A 341 -0.08 36.26 -22.51
CA ASP A 341 -1.37 36.68 -23.07
C ASP A 341 -1.99 37.88 -22.33
N ILE A 342 -1.34 38.30 -21.23
CA ILE A 342 -1.75 39.38 -20.32
C ILE A 342 -0.84 40.63 -20.38
N LYS A 343 0.31 40.55 -21.08
CA LYS A 343 1.41 41.54 -20.96
C LYS A 343 1.00 42.96 -21.32
N ASP A 344 0.02 43.10 -22.22
CA ASP A 344 -0.49 44.39 -22.66
C ASP A 344 -1.58 44.96 -21.73
N SER A 345 -1.89 44.28 -20.62
CA SER A 345 -2.93 44.66 -19.64
C SER A 345 -4.36 44.78 -20.17
N LYS A 346 -4.65 44.52 -21.45
CA LYS A 346 -6.00 44.70 -22.02
C LYS A 346 -6.98 43.65 -21.50
N ALA A 347 -6.53 42.40 -21.37
CA ALA A 347 -7.32 41.32 -20.76
C ALA A 347 -7.70 41.66 -19.31
N TYR A 348 -6.76 42.19 -18.51
CA TYR A 348 -7.04 42.59 -17.13
C TYR A 348 -8.00 43.78 -17.04
N TYR A 349 -7.87 44.80 -17.90
CA TYR A 349 -8.85 45.89 -17.97
C TYR A 349 -10.27 45.38 -18.22
N SER A 350 -10.46 44.54 -19.24
CA SER A 350 -11.78 43.98 -19.59
C SER A 350 -12.32 43.03 -18.53
N LEU A 351 -11.45 42.31 -17.80
CA LEU A 351 -11.83 41.47 -16.68
C LEU A 351 -12.28 42.30 -15.46
N LEU A 352 -11.51 43.33 -15.09
CA LEU A 352 -11.83 44.23 -13.98
C LEU A 352 -13.21 44.91 -14.16
N ASP A 353 -13.50 45.40 -15.37
CA ASP A 353 -14.79 46.03 -15.71
C ASP A 353 -15.98 45.07 -15.62
N GLN A 354 -15.78 43.77 -15.89
CA GLN A 354 -16.85 42.77 -15.75
C GLN A 354 -17.09 42.33 -14.31
N VAL A 355 -16.03 42.15 -13.51
CA VAL A 355 -16.14 41.61 -12.13
C VAL A 355 -16.42 42.68 -11.08
N ALA A 356 -16.19 43.96 -11.40
CA ALA A 356 -16.50 45.07 -10.50
C ALA A 356 -18.00 45.14 -10.17
N PRO A 357 -18.39 45.46 -8.93
CA PRO A 357 -19.80 45.53 -8.54
C PRO A 357 -20.49 46.68 -9.26
N LYS A 358 -21.58 46.36 -9.97
CA LYS A 358 -22.32 47.29 -10.84
C LYS A 358 -23.45 48.04 -10.10
N GLY A 359 -23.81 47.58 -8.89
CA GLY A 359 -24.81 48.20 -8.00
C GLY A 359 -26.18 47.53 -8.01
N ASP A 360 -26.33 46.41 -8.74
CA ASP A 360 -27.62 45.73 -8.97
C ASP A 360 -27.98 44.67 -7.90
N GLU A 361 -27.24 44.59 -6.79
CA GLU A 361 -27.38 43.56 -5.74
C GLU A 361 -27.39 44.18 -4.33
N ASP A 362 -28.21 43.62 -3.44
CA ASP A 362 -28.63 44.25 -2.19
C ASP A 362 -27.48 44.70 -1.27
N GLY A 363 -27.27 46.02 -1.20
CA GLY A 363 -26.38 46.68 -0.24
C GLY A 363 -24.94 46.90 -0.70
N ILE A 364 -24.53 46.45 -1.89
CA ILE A 364 -23.15 46.65 -2.39
C ILE A 364 -23.08 47.93 -3.25
N PRO A 365 -22.28 48.95 -2.89
CA PRO A 365 -22.14 50.15 -3.70
C PRO A 365 -21.39 49.88 -5.01
N ALA A 366 -21.83 50.51 -6.10
CA ALA A 366 -21.19 50.38 -7.40
C ALA A 366 -19.77 50.96 -7.42
N ILE A 367 -18.81 50.24 -8.03
CA ILE A 367 -17.41 50.69 -8.18
C ILE A 367 -17.08 50.75 -9.69
N PRO A 368 -17.39 51.86 -10.39
CA PRO A 368 -17.21 51.95 -11.83
C PRO A 368 -15.72 52.05 -12.21
N ILE A 369 -15.23 51.14 -13.04
CA ILE A 369 -13.84 51.08 -13.53
C ILE A 369 -13.62 52.15 -14.60
N ASP A 370 -12.50 52.88 -14.55
CA ASP A 370 -12.14 53.79 -15.65
C ASP A 370 -11.40 53.05 -16.76
N MET A 371 -12.11 52.81 -17.86
CA MET A 371 -11.60 52.19 -19.08
C MET A 371 -10.87 53.19 -20.02
N SER A 372 -10.66 54.45 -19.63
CA SER A 372 -9.89 55.41 -20.43
C SER A 372 -8.47 54.95 -20.70
N GLY A 373 -7.80 54.41 -19.66
CA GLY A 373 -6.40 53.98 -19.70
C GLY A 373 -6.11 52.81 -20.65
N ILE A 374 -7.12 52.02 -21.06
CA ILE A 374 -6.91 50.93 -22.04
C ILE A 374 -6.39 51.43 -23.40
N ARG A 375 -6.54 52.74 -23.67
CA ARG A 375 -6.08 53.42 -24.89
C ARG A 375 -4.63 53.89 -24.83
N GLU A 376 -3.97 53.76 -23.68
CA GLU A 376 -2.57 54.18 -23.52
C GLU A 376 -1.64 53.41 -24.45
N LYS A 377 -0.63 54.10 -25.00
CA LYS A 377 0.26 53.51 -26.01
C LYS A 377 1.44 52.76 -25.40
N GLU A 378 1.90 53.21 -24.23
CA GLU A 378 2.98 52.56 -23.49
C GLU A 378 2.38 51.51 -22.56
N ASP A 379 2.79 50.24 -22.72
CA ASP A 379 2.26 49.14 -21.92
C ASP A 379 2.50 49.35 -20.42
N LEU A 380 3.61 50.00 -20.02
CA LEU A 380 3.94 50.32 -18.62
C LEU A 380 2.94 51.29 -17.97
N LYS A 381 2.51 52.32 -18.70
CA LYS A 381 1.47 53.24 -18.23
C LYS A 381 0.11 52.55 -18.21
N ARG A 382 -0.19 51.73 -19.23
CA ARG A 382 -1.44 50.93 -19.27
C ARG A 382 -1.53 49.93 -18.11
N ALA A 383 -0.42 49.30 -17.73
CA ALA A 383 -0.36 48.39 -16.60
C ALA A 383 -0.50 49.11 -15.26
N GLU A 384 0.13 50.28 -15.08
CA GLU A 384 -0.01 51.05 -13.84
C GLU A 384 -1.45 51.57 -13.66
N CYS A 385 -2.06 52.16 -14.69
CA CYS A 385 -3.45 52.62 -14.62
C CYS A 385 -4.46 51.47 -14.46
N MET A 386 -4.13 50.25 -14.91
CA MET A 386 -4.91 49.04 -14.62
C MET A 386 -4.81 48.66 -13.13
N LEU A 387 -3.62 48.76 -12.53
CA LEU A 387 -3.42 48.53 -11.09
C LEU A 387 -4.04 49.62 -10.22
N GLU A 388 -4.14 50.86 -10.67
CA GLU A 388 -4.95 51.91 -10.02
C GLU A 388 -6.43 51.51 -9.96
N GLN A 389 -6.99 50.95 -11.05
CA GLN A 389 -8.37 50.45 -11.02
C GLN A 389 -8.52 49.21 -10.13
N ALA A 390 -7.53 48.32 -10.11
CA ALA A 390 -7.50 47.18 -9.20
C ALA A 390 -7.42 47.61 -7.72
N ASP A 391 -6.74 48.73 -7.40
CA ASP A 391 -6.66 49.25 -6.03
C ASP A 391 -7.99 49.80 -5.52
N ARG A 392 -8.83 50.33 -6.42
CA ARG A 392 -10.22 50.73 -6.11
C ARG A 392 -11.12 49.55 -5.73
N LEU A 393 -10.76 48.33 -6.13
CA LEU A 393 -11.35 47.06 -5.66
C LEU A 393 -10.55 46.45 -4.48
N GLY A 394 -9.49 47.11 -4.00
CA GLY A 394 -8.55 46.59 -3.01
C GLY A 394 -7.80 45.33 -3.49
N CYS A 395 -7.67 45.14 -4.80
CA CYS A 395 -7.17 43.92 -5.45
C CYS A 395 -5.73 44.03 -6.01
N ARG A 396 -5.10 45.20 -5.96
CA ARG A 396 -3.73 45.52 -6.47
C ARG A 396 -2.57 44.65 -5.92
N GLN A 397 -2.83 43.73 -5.00
CA GLN A 397 -1.81 42.91 -4.35
C GLN A 397 -1.04 41.99 -5.33
N PHE A 398 0.15 41.56 -4.91
CA PHE A 398 1.08 40.66 -5.61
C PHE A 398 1.79 41.16 -6.87
N VAL A 399 1.31 42.17 -7.60
CA VAL A 399 1.89 42.60 -8.88
C VAL A 399 2.23 44.09 -8.93
N THR A 400 3.37 44.42 -9.55
CA THR A 400 3.66 45.77 -10.06
C THR A 400 3.37 45.85 -11.56
N ALA A 401 3.27 47.06 -12.12
CA ALA A 401 3.11 47.27 -13.57
C ALA A 401 4.22 46.56 -14.38
N THR A 402 5.44 46.51 -13.83
CA THR A 402 6.59 45.80 -14.39
C THR A 402 6.37 44.29 -14.45
N ASP A 403 5.74 43.68 -13.44
CA ASP A 403 5.51 42.23 -13.36
C ASP A 403 4.45 41.73 -14.33
N VAL A 404 3.45 42.55 -14.62
CA VAL A 404 2.42 42.27 -15.64
C VAL A 404 3.07 42.19 -17.03
N ILE A 405 3.94 43.15 -17.36
CA ILE A 405 4.58 43.24 -18.69
C ILE A 405 5.72 42.24 -18.84
N ARG A 406 6.50 42.00 -17.78
CA ARG A 406 7.44 40.87 -17.72
C ARG A 406 6.70 39.53 -17.79
N GLY A 407 5.45 39.50 -17.33
CA GLY A 407 4.58 38.33 -17.40
C GLY A 407 4.95 37.28 -16.38
N ASN A 408 5.26 37.69 -15.13
CA ASN A 408 5.64 36.76 -14.07
C ASN A 408 4.45 35.83 -13.74
N PRO A 409 4.53 34.52 -14.04
CA PRO A 409 3.37 33.64 -13.95
C PRO A 409 2.90 33.36 -12.52
N LYS A 410 3.76 33.50 -11.50
CA LYS A 410 3.35 33.31 -10.09
C LYS A 410 2.54 34.51 -9.61
N LEU A 411 3.10 35.71 -9.78
CA LEU A 411 2.53 36.95 -9.26
C LEU A 411 1.19 37.28 -9.94
N ASN A 412 1.13 37.10 -11.25
CA ASN A 412 -0.10 37.30 -12.03
C ASN A 412 -1.21 36.30 -11.67
N LEU A 413 -0.86 35.04 -11.41
CA LEU A 413 -1.79 34.02 -10.93
C LEU A 413 -2.28 34.32 -9.50
N ALA A 414 -1.42 34.84 -8.62
CA ALA A 414 -1.80 35.26 -7.27
C ALA A 414 -2.71 36.49 -7.26
N TYR A 415 -2.43 37.47 -8.12
CA TYR A 415 -3.29 38.62 -8.37
C TYR A 415 -4.70 38.20 -8.84
N ILE A 416 -4.77 37.29 -9.81
CA ILE A 416 -6.04 36.76 -10.33
C ILE A 416 -6.80 35.93 -9.30
N ALA A 417 -6.13 35.13 -8.47
CA ALA A 417 -6.76 34.42 -7.36
C ALA A 417 -7.33 35.39 -6.31
N ASN A 418 -6.59 36.43 -5.94
CA ASN A 418 -7.06 37.48 -5.03
C ASN A 418 -8.23 38.30 -5.59
N LEU A 419 -8.28 38.51 -6.92
CA LEU A 419 -9.43 39.12 -7.59
C LEU A 419 -10.65 38.19 -7.56
N PHE A 420 -10.49 36.92 -7.90
CA PHE A 420 -11.58 35.92 -7.84
C PHE A 420 -12.15 35.77 -6.43
N ASN A 421 -11.31 35.60 -5.41
CA ASN A 421 -11.75 35.39 -4.02
C ASN A 421 -12.53 36.59 -3.44
N LYS A 422 -12.36 37.79 -4.00
CA LYS A 422 -13.11 39.00 -3.63
C LYS A 422 -14.34 39.24 -4.50
N TYR A 423 -14.23 38.98 -5.81
CA TYR A 423 -15.25 39.27 -6.80
C TYR A 423 -15.38 38.10 -7.80
N PRO A 424 -16.02 36.97 -7.43
CA PRO A 424 -16.24 35.86 -8.36
C PRO A 424 -17.14 36.28 -9.54
N ALA A 425 -18.13 37.15 -9.29
CA ALA A 425 -19.10 37.63 -10.27
C ALA A 425 -19.83 36.51 -11.06
N LEU A 426 -19.97 35.33 -10.46
CA LEU A 426 -20.74 34.19 -10.99
C LEU A 426 -22.08 34.10 -10.27
N LYS A 427 -23.15 33.76 -11.00
CA LYS A 427 -24.48 33.49 -10.43
C LYS A 427 -24.78 31.99 -10.52
N LYS A 428 -25.33 31.41 -9.45
CA LYS A 428 -25.72 30.00 -9.40
C LYS A 428 -26.84 29.75 -10.43
N PRO A 429 -26.70 28.78 -11.36
CA PRO A 429 -27.76 28.48 -12.33
C PRO A 429 -28.96 27.80 -11.64
N GLU A 430 -30.18 28.19 -12.02
CA GLU A 430 -31.44 27.68 -11.43
C GLU A 430 -31.86 26.27 -11.92
N ASN A 431 -30.96 25.54 -12.59
CA ASN A 431 -31.28 24.25 -13.21
C ASN A 431 -31.66 23.18 -12.16
N GLN A 432 -32.84 22.59 -12.36
CA GLN A 432 -33.42 21.57 -11.46
C GLN A 432 -32.82 20.16 -11.68
N ASP A 433 -32.11 19.94 -12.79
CA ASP A 433 -31.51 18.65 -13.16
C ASP A 433 -30.10 18.40 -12.58
N ILE A 434 -29.57 19.33 -11.77
CA ILE A 434 -28.27 19.17 -11.12
C ILE A 434 -28.44 18.40 -9.80
N ASP A 435 -27.82 17.21 -9.71
CA ASP A 435 -27.82 16.42 -8.48
C ASP A 435 -26.82 17.00 -7.46
N TRP A 436 -27.32 17.87 -6.60
CA TRP A 436 -26.57 18.48 -5.49
C TRP A 436 -25.99 17.45 -4.49
N SER A 437 -26.49 16.20 -4.46
CA SER A 437 -25.92 15.15 -3.60
C SER A 437 -24.60 14.58 -4.13
N SER A 438 -24.27 14.83 -5.40
CA SER A 438 -22.97 14.45 -5.99
C SER A 438 -21.80 15.33 -5.55
N ILE A 439 -22.08 16.53 -5.00
CA ILE A 439 -21.07 17.49 -4.52
C ILE A 439 -20.69 17.19 -3.06
N GLU A 440 -20.32 15.94 -2.76
CA GLU A 440 -19.67 15.61 -1.48
C GLU A 440 -18.29 16.27 -1.43
N GLY A 441 -18.05 17.10 -0.41
CA GLY A 441 -16.72 17.67 -0.15
C GLY A 441 -15.69 16.62 0.27
N GLU A 442 -14.40 16.92 0.05
CA GLU A 442 -13.27 16.03 0.38
C GLU A 442 -13.37 15.50 1.83
N THR A 443 -13.36 14.17 1.98
CA THR A 443 -13.48 13.55 3.30
C THR A 443 -12.22 13.75 4.13
N ARG A 444 -12.36 13.66 5.46
CA ARG A 444 -11.24 13.80 6.41
C ARG A 444 -10.09 12.81 6.13
N GLU A 445 -10.40 11.60 5.65
CA GLU A 445 -9.42 10.58 5.27
C GLU A 445 -8.75 10.89 3.92
N GLU A 446 -9.51 11.36 2.92
CA GLU A 446 -8.98 11.81 1.62
C GLU A 446 -7.98 12.97 1.77
N ARG A 447 -8.35 13.99 2.57
CA ARG A 447 -7.52 15.17 2.84
C ARG A 447 -6.20 14.83 3.50
N THR A 448 -6.20 13.89 4.44
CA THR A 448 -4.99 13.37 5.07
C THR A 448 -4.06 12.75 4.04
N PHE A 449 -4.56 11.85 3.17
CA PHE A 449 -3.73 11.22 2.15
C PHE A 449 -3.22 12.23 1.12
N ARG A 450 -4.07 13.16 0.64
CA ARG A 450 -3.66 14.23 -0.28
C ARG A 450 -2.52 15.08 0.28
N ASN A 451 -2.64 15.55 1.52
CA ASN A 451 -1.61 16.37 2.16
C ASN A 451 -0.33 15.57 2.44
N TRP A 452 -0.45 14.31 2.88
CA TRP A 452 0.69 13.42 3.08
C TRP A 452 1.48 13.21 1.78
N MET A 453 0.83 12.82 0.69
CA MET A 453 1.49 12.63 -0.62
C MET A 453 2.16 13.91 -1.12
N ASN A 454 1.44 15.05 -1.08
CA ASN A 454 1.98 16.34 -1.53
C ASN A 454 3.21 16.78 -0.73
N SER A 455 3.25 16.49 0.59
CA SER A 455 4.40 16.82 1.43
C SER A 455 5.67 16.03 1.10
N LEU A 456 5.52 14.83 0.52
CA LEU A 456 6.61 13.99 -0.01
C LEU A 456 7.15 14.47 -1.36
N GLY A 457 6.55 15.50 -1.96
CA GLY A 457 7.02 16.11 -3.21
C GLY A 457 6.69 15.32 -4.48
N VAL A 458 5.52 14.66 -4.51
CA VAL A 458 5.04 13.96 -5.72
C VAL A 458 4.73 14.94 -6.86
N ASN A 459 4.90 14.48 -8.09
CA ASN A 459 4.67 15.25 -9.32
C ASN A 459 3.90 14.40 -10.35
N PRO A 460 2.70 14.81 -10.83
CA PRO A 460 1.99 16.05 -10.51
C PRO A 460 1.58 16.16 -9.03
N ARG A 461 1.27 17.39 -8.59
CA ARG A 461 0.67 17.66 -7.27
C ARG A 461 -0.75 17.12 -7.28
N VAL A 462 -1.14 16.36 -6.25
CA VAL A 462 -2.50 15.84 -6.11
C VAL A 462 -3.42 16.96 -5.63
N ASN A 463 -4.43 17.28 -6.45
CA ASN A 463 -5.52 18.19 -6.14
C ASN A 463 -6.82 17.40 -5.89
N HIS A 464 -7.16 16.45 -6.77
CA HIS A 464 -8.36 15.61 -6.69
C HIS A 464 -7.98 14.12 -6.65
N LEU A 465 -8.14 13.51 -5.46
CA LEU A 465 -7.49 12.24 -5.09
C LEU A 465 -7.70 11.09 -6.08
N TYR A 466 -8.91 10.94 -6.62
CA TYR A 466 -9.26 9.80 -7.47
C TYR A 466 -8.97 10.02 -8.96
N ALA A 467 -8.68 11.26 -9.36
CA ALA A 467 -8.36 11.61 -10.74
C ALA A 467 -6.85 11.68 -10.95
N ASP A 468 -6.10 12.31 -10.04
CA ASP A 468 -4.64 12.45 -10.14
C ASP A 468 -3.87 11.13 -9.89
N LEU A 469 -4.57 10.06 -9.52
CA LEU A 469 -4.04 8.71 -9.33
C LEU A 469 -4.45 7.72 -10.44
N ASP A 470 -5.28 8.13 -11.40
CA ASP A 470 -5.91 7.25 -12.40
C ASP A 470 -4.95 6.66 -13.46
N ASP A 471 -3.70 7.12 -13.48
CA ASP A 471 -2.59 6.62 -14.30
C ASP A 471 -1.42 6.06 -13.47
N ALA A 472 -1.59 5.99 -12.15
CA ALA A 472 -0.64 5.52 -11.14
C ALA A 472 0.75 6.20 -11.10
N LEU A 473 1.01 7.31 -11.80
CA LEU A 473 2.33 7.96 -11.78
C LEU A 473 2.76 8.46 -10.41
N VAL A 474 1.82 8.98 -9.61
CA VAL A 474 2.04 9.34 -8.20
C VAL A 474 2.25 8.09 -7.33
N ILE A 475 1.50 7.01 -7.59
CA ILE A 475 1.61 5.75 -6.84
C ILE A 475 3.01 5.13 -7.02
N PHE A 476 3.60 5.18 -8.22
CA PHE A 476 4.98 4.75 -8.47
C PHE A 476 6.00 5.57 -7.66
N GLN A 477 5.84 6.91 -7.58
CA GLN A 477 6.71 7.75 -6.76
C GLN A 477 6.59 7.38 -5.27
N LEU A 478 5.39 7.06 -4.78
CA LEU A 478 5.19 6.59 -3.41
C LEU A 478 5.84 5.22 -3.14
N TYR A 479 5.82 4.30 -4.12
CA TYR A 479 6.56 3.04 -4.03
C TYR A 479 8.07 3.29 -3.82
N GLU A 480 8.67 4.23 -4.54
CA GLU A 480 10.07 4.61 -4.31
C GLU A 480 10.30 5.19 -2.90
N LYS A 481 9.39 6.03 -2.39
CA LYS A 481 9.47 6.54 -1.00
C LYS A 481 9.40 5.43 0.07
N ILE A 482 8.76 4.30 -0.23
CA ILE A 482 8.70 3.12 0.65
C ILE A 482 9.73 2.02 0.28
N LYS A 483 10.78 2.38 -0.46
CA LYS A 483 11.90 1.49 -0.85
C LYS A 483 11.49 0.31 -1.75
N VAL A 484 10.34 0.40 -2.41
CA VAL A 484 9.86 -0.59 -3.40
C VAL A 484 10.37 -0.17 -4.80
N PRO A 485 11.11 -1.04 -5.52
CA PRO A 485 11.72 -0.67 -6.80
C PRO A 485 10.66 -0.57 -7.92
N VAL A 486 10.71 0.51 -8.70
CA VAL A 486 9.87 0.72 -9.89
C VAL A 486 10.72 0.62 -11.16
N ASP A 487 10.31 -0.23 -12.10
CA ASP A 487 10.86 -0.26 -13.45
C ASP A 487 10.18 0.80 -14.32
N TRP A 488 10.76 2.00 -14.32
CA TRP A 488 10.32 3.14 -15.12
C TRP A 488 10.37 2.93 -16.64
N SER A 489 10.96 1.84 -17.15
CA SER A 489 10.90 1.48 -18.58
C SER A 489 9.53 0.91 -18.98
N ARG A 490 8.79 0.34 -18.01
CA ARG A 490 7.44 -0.21 -18.19
C ARG A 490 6.32 0.80 -17.96
N VAL A 491 6.65 2.02 -17.53
CA VAL A 491 5.68 3.05 -17.14
C VAL A 491 5.40 3.98 -18.31
N ASN A 492 4.15 3.97 -18.81
CA ASN A 492 3.67 4.93 -19.80
C ASN A 492 3.56 6.32 -19.15
N LYS A 493 3.83 7.38 -19.92
CA LYS A 493 3.89 8.77 -19.41
C LYS A 493 3.09 9.71 -20.31
N PRO A 494 2.50 10.81 -19.79
CA PRO A 494 1.79 11.79 -20.59
C PRO A 494 2.74 12.57 -21.52
N PRO A 495 2.23 13.19 -22.60
CA PRO A 495 0.82 13.25 -23.00
C PRO A 495 0.30 11.94 -23.61
N TYR A 496 -0.85 11.46 -23.13
CA TYR A 496 -1.47 10.23 -23.61
C TYR A 496 -2.19 10.43 -24.96
N PRO A 497 -2.16 9.47 -25.90
CA PRO A 497 -2.87 9.59 -27.17
C PRO A 497 -4.40 9.65 -27.01
N LYS A 498 -5.07 10.49 -27.80
CA LYS A 498 -6.55 10.63 -27.79
C LYS A 498 -7.30 9.31 -28.04
N LEU A 499 -6.70 8.38 -28.77
CA LEU A 499 -7.21 7.02 -28.98
C LEU A 499 -6.29 6.03 -28.27
N GLY A 500 -6.83 5.22 -27.36
CA GLY A 500 -6.05 4.26 -26.57
C GLY A 500 -5.34 4.82 -25.33
N GLY A 501 -5.39 6.13 -25.07
CA GLY A 501 -4.78 6.75 -23.89
C GLY A 501 -5.22 6.14 -22.56
N ASN A 502 -6.50 5.81 -22.40
CA ASN A 502 -6.95 5.14 -21.16
C ASN A 502 -6.41 3.71 -21.01
N MET A 503 -6.12 3.00 -22.11
CA MET A 503 -5.45 1.70 -22.03
C MET A 503 -4.02 1.85 -21.50
N LYS A 504 -3.34 2.96 -21.81
CA LYS A 504 -2.01 3.29 -21.31
C LYS A 504 -1.99 3.65 -19.82
N LYS A 505 -3.04 4.33 -19.34
CA LYS A 505 -3.29 4.50 -17.90
C LYS A 505 -3.56 3.17 -17.20
N LEU A 506 -4.45 2.33 -17.77
CA LEU A 506 -4.79 1.01 -17.24
C LEU A 506 -3.58 0.05 -17.19
N GLU A 507 -2.68 0.09 -18.16
CA GLU A 507 -1.40 -0.63 -18.12
C GLU A 507 -0.56 -0.23 -16.89
N ASN A 508 -0.44 1.08 -16.61
CA ASN A 508 0.26 1.58 -15.43
C ASN A 508 -0.41 1.13 -14.13
N CYS A 509 -1.72 1.32 -13.99
CA CYS A 509 -2.46 0.94 -12.78
C CYS A 509 -2.39 -0.56 -12.51
N ASN A 510 -2.43 -1.40 -13.56
CA ASN A 510 -2.19 -2.84 -13.41
C ASN A 510 -0.77 -3.12 -12.90
N TYR A 511 0.26 -2.46 -13.45
CA TYR A 511 1.63 -2.62 -12.97
C TYR A 511 1.82 -2.13 -11.52
N ALA A 512 1.16 -1.04 -11.11
CA ALA A 512 1.19 -0.56 -9.72
C ALA A 512 0.57 -1.56 -8.74
N VAL A 513 -0.59 -2.15 -9.08
CA VAL A 513 -1.20 -3.23 -8.28
C VAL A 513 -0.30 -4.48 -8.25
N ASP A 514 0.40 -4.76 -9.35
CA ASP A 514 1.35 -5.87 -9.46
C ASP A 514 2.56 -5.67 -8.53
N LEU A 515 3.17 -4.46 -8.50
CA LEU A 515 4.21 -4.08 -7.55
C LEU A 515 3.73 -4.15 -6.10
N GLY A 516 2.51 -3.68 -5.84
CA GLY A 516 1.89 -3.79 -4.52
C GLY A 516 1.83 -5.23 -4.02
N LYS A 517 1.29 -6.15 -4.84
CA LYS A 517 1.16 -7.57 -4.50
C LYS A 517 2.52 -8.29 -4.43
N LYS A 518 3.40 -8.05 -5.40
CA LYS A 518 4.64 -8.84 -5.61
C LYS A 518 5.82 -8.32 -4.82
N GLU A 519 6.05 -7.01 -4.81
CA GLU A 519 7.24 -6.40 -4.17
C GLU A 519 6.90 -5.86 -2.78
N ALA A 520 5.87 -5.02 -2.65
CA ALA A 520 5.49 -4.38 -1.39
C ALA A 520 4.80 -5.33 -0.38
N LYS A 521 4.37 -6.51 -0.85
CA LYS A 521 3.58 -7.54 -0.15
C LYS A 521 2.27 -7.00 0.46
N PHE A 522 1.59 -6.13 -0.28
CA PHE A 522 0.33 -5.51 0.10
C PHE A 522 -0.87 -6.45 -0.13
N SER A 523 -1.81 -6.42 0.82
CA SER A 523 -3.09 -7.14 0.74
C SER A 523 -4.05 -6.37 -0.15
N LEU A 524 -3.89 -6.54 -1.47
CA LEU A 524 -4.69 -5.90 -2.51
C LEU A 524 -5.74 -6.88 -3.09
N VAL A 525 -6.40 -7.63 -2.21
CA VAL A 525 -7.46 -8.59 -2.55
C VAL A 525 -8.67 -7.82 -3.10
N GLY A 526 -9.21 -8.26 -4.24
CA GLY A 526 -10.31 -7.57 -4.93
C GLY A 526 -9.92 -6.28 -5.65
N ILE A 527 -8.67 -5.81 -5.55
CA ILE A 527 -8.17 -4.62 -6.27
C ILE A 527 -7.46 -5.06 -7.55
N ALA A 528 -7.90 -4.55 -8.69
CA ALA A 528 -7.22 -4.63 -10.00
C ALA A 528 -6.80 -3.22 -10.47
N GLY A 529 -5.99 -3.14 -11.53
CA GLY A 529 -5.62 -1.85 -12.12
C GLY A 529 -6.82 -1.07 -12.68
N GLN A 530 -7.89 -1.77 -13.04
CA GLN A 530 -9.13 -1.14 -13.50
C GLN A 530 -9.82 -0.34 -12.39
N ASP A 531 -9.76 -0.78 -11.13
CA ASP A 531 -10.39 -0.06 -10.01
C ASP A 531 -9.70 1.28 -9.73
N LEU A 532 -8.37 1.33 -9.84
CA LEU A 532 -7.60 2.56 -9.70
C LEU A 532 -7.80 3.48 -10.90
N ASN A 533 -7.77 2.95 -12.13
CA ASN A 533 -8.00 3.73 -13.36
C ASN A 533 -9.45 4.23 -13.49
N ALA A 534 -10.41 3.59 -12.81
CA ALA A 534 -11.80 4.04 -12.70
C ALA A 534 -12.05 4.92 -11.46
N GLY A 535 -11.02 5.30 -10.70
CA GLY A 535 -11.16 6.20 -9.55
C GLY A 535 -11.99 5.64 -8.38
N ASN A 536 -12.04 4.32 -8.18
CA ASN A 536 -12.85 3.69 -7.14
C ASN A 536 -12.46 4.20 -5.74
N LYS A 537 -13.35 4.96 -5.09
CA LYS A 537 -13.08 5.64 -3.80
C LYS A 537 -12.49 4.67 -2.76
N THR A 538 -13.23 3.61 -2.44
CA THR A 538 -12.88 2.67 -1.36
C THR A 538 -11.58 1.91 -1.63
N LEU A 539 -11.39 1.43 -2.86
CA LEU A 539 -10.22 0.61 -3.20
C LEU A 539 -8.94 1.45 -3.35
N THR A 540 -9.06 2.71 -3.79
CA THR A 540 -7.95 3.66 -3.82
C THR A 540 -7.51 4.04 -2.41
N LEU A 541 -8.44 4.37 -1.51
CA LEU A 541 -8.13 4.65 -0.10
C LEU A 541 -7.47 3.44 0.60
N ALA A 542 -7.91 2.21 0.31
CA ALA A 542 -7.31 1.01 0.87
C ALA A 542 -5.83 0.81 0.46
N LEU A 543 -5.47 1.15 -0.78
CA LEU A 543 -4.09 1.14 -1.26
C LEU A 543 -3.26 2.28 -0.61
N LEU A 544 -3.82 3.49 -0.55
CA LEU A 544 -3.16 4.65 0.06
C LEU A 544 -2.87 4.44 1.55
N TRP A 545 -3.78 3.80 2.30
CA TRP A 545 -3.54 3.41 3.68
C TRP A 545 -2.36 2.43 3.81
N GLN A 546 -2.23 1.44 2.92
CA GLN A 546 -1.11 0.48 2.95
C GLN A 546 0.22 1.15 2.58
N LEU A 547 0.23 2.09 1.62
CA LEU A 547 1.39 2.93 1.31
C LEU A 547 1.82 3.77 2.51
N MET A 548 0.88 4.48 3.15
CA MET A 548 1.15 5.35 4.30
C MET A 548 1.60 4.55 5.53
N ARG A 549 0.99 3.39 5.81
CA ARG A 549 1.42 2.49 6.90
C ARG A 549 2.83 1.95 6.66
N ARG A 550 3.15 1.47 5.45
CA ARG A 550 4.51 1.00 5.13
C ARG A 550 5.53 2.14 5.24
N TYR A 551 5.19 3.35 4.81
CA TYR A 551 6.05 4.53 4.96
C TYR A 551 6.39 4.80 6.44
N THR A 552 5.40 4.82 7.32
CA THR A 552 5.62 4.99 8.77
C THR A 552 6.44 3.86 9.38
N LEU A 553 6.16 2.60 9.04
CA LEU A 553 6.91 1.45 9.55
C LEU A 553 8.37 1.46 9.07
N ASN A 554 8.64 1.79 7.81
CA ASN A 554 10.01 1.91 7.30
C ASN A 554 10.86 2.94 8.08
N ILE A 555 10.26 4.05 8.50
CA ILE A 555 10.94 5.07 9.34
C ILE A 555 11.28 4.52 10.73
N LEU A 556 10.39 3.71 11.31
CA LEU A 556 10.62 3.09 12.61
C LEU A 556 11.66 1.95 12.53
N GLU A 557 11.66 1.16 11.46
CA GLU A 557 12.70 0.15 11.18
C GLU A 557 14.09 0.79 11.00
N ASP A 558 14.18 1.92 10.30
CA ASP A 558 15.43 2.68 10.11
C ASP A 558 15.99 3.29 11.42
N LEU A 559 15.12 3.55 12.40
CA LEU A 559 15.50 4.06 13.73
C LEU A 559 15.82 2.94 14.74
N GLY A 560 15.45 1.70 14.45
CA GLY A 560 15.56 0.54 15.34
C GLY A 560 16.69 -0.44 15.00
N ASP A 561 17.78 0.02 14.37
CA ASP A 561 18.86 -0.81 13.81
C ASP A 561 18.34 -1.96 12.91
N GLY A 562 17.23 -1.74 12.19
CA GLY A 562 16.61 -2.74 11.32
C GLY A 562 15.73 -3.78 12.03
N GLN A 563 15.42 -3.61 13.31
CA GLN A 563 14.39 -4.42 13.97
C GLN A 563 12.98 -4.01 13.51
N LYS A 564 12.12 -5.00 13.24
CA LYS A 564 10.72 -4.78 12.85
C LYS A 564 9.90 -4.26 14.02
N VAL A 565 9.64 -2.95 14.04
CA VAL A 565 8.78 -2.31 15.04
C VAL A 565 7.31 -2.64 14.74
N ASN A 566 6.59 -3.15 15.75
CA ASN A 566 5.16 -3.43 15.67
C ASN A 566 4.35 -2.63 16.72
N ASP A 567 3.02 -2.61 16.56
CA ASP A 567 2.09 -1.85 17.40
C ASP A 567 2.29 -2.09 18.91
N ASP A 568 2.54 -3.33 19.33
CA ASP A 568 2.81 -3.69 20.73
C ASP A 568 4.17 -3.18 21.24
N THR A 569 5.19 -3.12 20.38
CA THR A 569 6.48 -2.49 20.71
C THR A 569 6.28 -1.01 20.99
N ILE A 570 5.49 -0.31 20.17
CA ILE A 570 5.19 1.11 20.34
C ILE A 570 4.38 1.35 21.63
N VAL A 571 3.30 0.59 21.86
CA VAL A 571 2.49 0.71 23.10
C VAL A 571 3.31 0.37 24.35
N THR A 572 4.21 -0.61 24.28
CA THR A 572 5.12 -0.96 25.39
C THR A 572 6.10 0.19 25.67
N TRP A 573 6.70 0.77 24.64
CA TRP A 573 7.58 1.94 24.76
C TRP A 573 6.84 3.15 25.35
N VAL A 574 5.67 3.50 24.81
CA VAL A 574 4.80 4.58 25.33
C VAL A 574 4.51 4.37 26.82
N ASN A 575 4.12 3.16 27.22
CA ASN A 575 3.80 2.86 28.61
C ASN A 575 5.02 2.85 29.54
N SER A 576 6.20 2.46 29.07
CA SER A 576 7.45 2.59 29.84
C SER A 576 7.75 4.07 30.07
N THR A 577 7.78 4.88 29.00
CA THR A 577 8.05 6.32 29.04
C THR A 577 7.06 7.09 29.93
N LEU A 578 5.76 6.74 29.89
CA LEU A 578 4.76 7.30 30.79
C LEU A 578 4.96 6.87 32.25
N THR A 579 5.28 5.59 32.50
CA THR A 579 5.49 5.05 33.86
C THR A 579 6.74 5.63 34.52
N GLU A 580 7.84 5.78 33.76
CA GLU A 580 9.10 6.38 34.19
C GLU A 580 8.93 7.86 34.58
N ALA A 581 8.02 8.58 33.90
CA ALA A 581 7.61 9.94 34.24
C ALA A 581 6.52 10.03 35.33
N GLY A 582 6.04 8.89 35.87
CA GLY A 582 5.01 8.84 36.91
C GLY A 582 3.59 9.16 36.43
N LYS A 583 3.29 8.98 35.14
CA LYS A 583 2.01 9.34 34.49
C LYS A 583 1.13 8.12 34.24
N GLY A 584 -0.12 8.38 33.82
CA GLY A 584 -1.07 7.33 33.44
C GLY A 584 -0.63 6.59 32.17
N THR A 585 -0.89 5.28 32.11
CA THR A 585 -0.61 4.42 30.96
C THR A 585 -1.85 4.18 30.09
N ILE A 586 -1.67 3.76 28.85
CA ILE A 586 -2.74 3.39 27.92
C ILE A 586 -2.83 1.88 27.72
N SER A 587 -4.05 1.34 27.62
CA SER A 587 -4.27 -0.07 27.29
C SER A 587 -3.83 -0.44 25.86
N GLY A 588 -3.89 0.54 24.96
CA GLY A 588 -3.42 0.51 23.57
C GLY A 588 -3.91 1.74 22.78
N PHE A 589 -3.75 1.72 21.47
CA PHE A 589 -4.13 2.82 20.57
C PHE A 589 -5.65 3.11 20.46
N LYS A 590 -6.50 2.25 21.04
CA LYS A 590 -7.95 2.43 21.18
C LYS A 590 -8.39 2.87 22.57
N ASP A 591 -7.46 3.25 23.44
CA ASP A 591 -7.80 3.64 24.82
C ASP A 591 -8.70 4.89 24.83
N GLY A 592 -9.86 4.80 25.48
CA GLY A 592 -10.83 5.90 25.56
C GLY A 592 -10.25 7.19 26.18
N ALA A 593 -9.18 7.09 26.98
CA ALA A 593 -8.46 8.25 27.50
C ALA A 593 -7.83 9.10 26.37
N ILE A 594 -7.52 8.52 25.21
CA ILE A 594 -6.97 9.24 24.04
C ILE A 594 -7.96 10.31 23.54
N SER A 595 -9.28 10.12 23.71
CA SER A 595 -10.30 11.13 23.36
C SER A 595 -10.14 12.46 24.10
N THR A 596 -9.48 12.46 25.26
CA THR A 596 -9.17 13.66 26.04
C THR A 596 -7.91 14.39 25.56
N SER A 597 -7.15 13.74 24.68
CA SER A 597 -5.74 14.00 24.31
C SER A 597 -4.72 14.00 25.46
N LEU A 598 -5.14 13.83 26.72
CA LEU A 598 -4.24 13.86 27.88
C LEU A 598 -3.12 12.81 27.81
N PRO A 599 -3.32 11.54 27.41
CA PRO A 599 -2.22 10.58 27.29
C PRO A 599 -1.18 10.95 26.22
N VAL A 600 -1.61 11.64 25.15
CA VAL A 600 -0.71 12.13 24.09
C VAL A 600 0.12 13.30 24.59
N LEU A 601 -0.50 14.22 25.34
CA LEU A 601 0.16 15.35 25.99
C LEU A 601 1.14 14.88 27.07
N ASP A 602 0.71 13.92 27.90
CA ASP A 602 1.52 13.30 28.93
C ASP A 602 2.77 12.62 28.34
N LEU A 603 2.62 11.93 27.21
CA LEU A 603 3.74 11.33 26.46
C LEU A 603 4.68 12.38 25.88
N ILE A 604 4.17 13.44 25.24
CA ILE A 604 4.98 14.55 24.72
C ILE A 604 5.83 15.18 25.83
N ASP A 605 5.25 15.42 27.00
CA ASP A 605 5.96 15.98 28.14
C ASP A 605 6.85 14.94 28.86
N SER A 606 6.60 13.64 28.70
CA SER A 606 7.55 12.60 29.17
C SER A 606 8.79 12.53 28.27
N ILE A 607 8.63 12.79 26.97
CA ILE A 607 9.73 12.86 25.98
C ILE A 607 10.51 14.18 26.13
N GLN A 608 9.81 15.30 26.36
CA GLN A 608 10.41 16.62 26.59
C GLN A 608 9.81 17.28 27.85
N PRO A 609 10.36 17.01 29.05
CA PRO A 609 9.84 17.51 30.33
C PRO A 609 9.72 19.04 30.42
N GLY A 610 8.55 19.52 30.82
CA GLY A 610 8.21 20.93 30.94
C GLY A 610 7.78 21.59 29.61
N SER A 611 7.53 20.81 28.56
CA SER A 611 7.06 21.33 27.27
C SER A 611 5.56 21.61 27.25
N ILE A 612 4.76 20.88 28.04
CA ILE A 612 3.30 21.02 28.08
C ILE A 612 2.88 21.98 29.19
N ARG A 613 2.06 22.97 28.81
CA ARG A 613 1.48 23.96 29.72
C ARG A 613 0.09 23.55 30.16
N TYR A 614 0.04 22.65 31.14
CA TYR A 614 -1.19 22.12 31.74
C TYR A 614 -2.09 23.22 32.34
N ASP A 615 -1.57 24.41 32.64
CA ASP A 615 -2.35 25.60 33.03
C ASP A 615 -3.25 26.16 31.92
N LEU A 616 -3.00 25.81 30.65
CA LEU A 616 -3.78 26.23 29.49
C LEU A 616 -4.77 25.16 29.00
N LEU A 617 -4.88 24.05 29.74
CA LEU A 617 -5.64 22.86 29.38
C LEU A 617 -6.71 22.57 30.43
N LYS A 618 -7.85 22.03 30.00
CA LYS A 618 -8.81 21.43 30.93
C LYS A 618 -8.50 19.95 31.07
N THR A 619 -8.58 19.43 32.29
CA THR A 619 -8.17 18.05 32.63
C THR A 619 -9.26 17.21 33.29
N ALA A 620 -10.41 17.82 33.62
CA ALA A 620 -11.58 17.18 34.20
C ALA A 620 -12.87 17.72 33.55
N ASP A 621 -13.97 16.98 33.65
CA ASP A 621 -15.31 17.36 33.18
C ASP A 621 -15.33 17.89 31.73
N LEU A 622 -14.70 17.15 30.81
CA LEU A 622 -14.47 17.55 29.42
C LEU A 622 -15.71 17.38 28.53
N THR A 623 -16.23 18.49 28.02
CA THR A 623 -17.12 18.53 26.85
C THR A 623 -16.37 18.17 25.57
N ASP A 624 -17.08 17.83 24.50
CA ASP A 624 -16.44 17.47 23.22
C ASP A 624 -15.71 18.66 22.55
N GLU A 625 -16.17 19.89 22.79
CA GLU A 625 -15.45 21.12 22.41
C GLU A 625 -14.11 21.25 23.17
N GLU A 626 -14.09 20.92 24.45
CA GLU A 626 -12.87 20.97 25.27
C GLU A 626 -11.89 19.83 24.92
N LYS A 627 -12.40 18.64 24.58
CA LYS A 627 -11.59 17.55 23.99
C LYS A 627 -10.94 18.00 22.67
N LEU A 628 -11.72 18.62 21.78
CA LEU A 628 -11.23 19.15 20.50
C LEU A 628 -10.19 20.26 20.69
N ASN A 629 -10.40 21.11 21.69
CA ASN A 629 -9.47 22.16 22.08
C ASN A 629 -8.13 21.59 22.62
N ASN A 630 -8.18 20.54 23.45
CA ASN A 630 -7.00 19.79 23.89
C ASN A 630 -6.30 19.08 22.71
N ALA A 631 -7.05 18.54 21.74
CA ALA A 631 -6.51 17.85 20.57
C ALA A 631 -5.77 18.80 19.60
N LYS A 632 -6.31 20.01 19.36
CA LYS A 632 -5.63 21.09 18.62
C LYS A 632 -4.27 21.43 19.24
N TYR A 633 -4.23 21.54 20.58
CA TYR A 633 -2.99 21.77 21.33
C TYR A 633 -2.02 20.59 21.23
N ALA A 634 -2.50 19.35 21.39
CA ALA A 634 -1.68 18.14 21.34
C ALA A 634 -0.99 17.92 19.99
N ILE A 635 -1.72 18.08 18.88
CA ILE A 635 -1.14 17.94 17.53
C ILE A 635 -0.12 19.05 17.27
N SER A 636 -0.40 20.28 17.71
CA SER A 636 0.53 21.40 17.58
C SER A 636 1.81 21.18 18.41
N MET A 637 1.69 20.68 19.65
CA MET A 637 2.85 20.33 20.48
C MET A 637 3.64 19.15 19.92
N ALA A 638 2.98 18.13 19.35
CA ALA A 638 3.67 17.04 18.65
C ALA A 638 4.51 17.56 17.47
N ARG A 639 3.95 18.47 16.66
CA ARG A 639 4.67 19.14 15.56
C ARG A 639 5.84 20.00 16.05
N LYS A 640 5.67 20.69 17.20
CA LYS A 640 6.70 21.51 17.84
C LYS A 640 7.91 20.70 18.31
N ILE A 641 7.69 19.53 18.92
CA ILE A 641 8.78 18.61 19.32
C ILE A 641 9.40 17.83 18.14
N GLY A 642 8.90 18.03 16.91
CA GLY A 642 9.49 17.51 15.68
C GLY A 642 8.68 16.45 14.93
N ALA A 643 7.54 15.98 15.47
CA ALA A 643 6.77 14.91 14.85
C ALA A 643 5.96 15.37 13.61
N ARG A 644 6.09 14.64 12.50
CA ARG A 644 5.35 14.90 11.25
C ARG A 644 3.94 14.29 11.29
N VAL A 645 3.04 14.98 12.00
CA VAL A 645 1.66 14.50 12.27
C VAL A 645 0.64 15.07 11.27
N TYR A 646 0.01 14.17 10.51
CA TYR A 646 -1.05 14.45 9.52
C TYR A 646 -2.48 14.15 10.02
N THR A 647 -2.62 13.69 11.27
CA THR A 647 -3.95 13.52 11.88
C THR A 647 -4.60 14.88 12.15
N LEU A 648 -5.93 14.87 12.18
CA LEU A 648 -6.74 16.04 12.51
C LEU A 648 -7.14 16.02 14.00
N PRO A 649 -7.46 17.17 14.62
CA PRO A 649 -7.87 17.23 16.02
C PRO A 649 -9.03 16.28 16.36
N GLU A 650 -10.03 16.19 15.48
CA GLU A 650 -11.17 15.29 15.70
C GLU A 650 -10.79 13.79 15.59
N ASP A 651 -9.66 13.41 14.97
CA ASP A 651 -9.22 12.00 14.94
C ASP A 651 -8.75 11.50 16.31
N LEU A 652 -8.23 12.39 17.14
CA LEU A 652 -7.91 12.08 18.54
C LEU A 652 -9.18 11.98 19.38
N VAL A 653 -10.12 12.92 19.22
CA VAL A 653 -11.39 12.96 19.95
C VAL A 653 -12.27 11.73 19.63
N GLU A 654 -12.34 11.35 18.35
CA GLU A 654 -13.04 10.17 17.85
C GLU A 654 -12.23 8.86 18.04
N VAL A 655 -10.99 8.94 18.54
CA VAL A 655 -10.02 7.83 18.72
C VAL A 655 -9.90 6.95 17.46
N LYS A 656 -9.76 7.58 16.27
CA LYS A 656 -9.86 6.88 14.98
C LYS A 656 -8.80 5.78 14.79
N PRO A 657 -9.17 4.48 14.76
CA PRO A 657 -8.19 3.39 14.80
C PRO A 657 -7.24 3.33 13.59
N LYS A 658 -7.65 3.80 12.41
CA LYS A 658 -6.74 3.91 11.25
C LYS A 658 -5.65 4.96 11.43
N MET A 659 -5.95 6.02 12.18
CA MET A 659 -5.14 7.22 12.36
C MET A 659 -4.28 7.16 13.63
N VAL A 660 -4.70 6.34 14.60
CA VAL A 660 -3.96 6.03 15.84
C VAL A 660 -3.29 4.63 15.78
N MET A 661 -3.53 3.86 14.71
CA MET A 661 -3.14 2.46 14.43
C MET A 661 -3.90 1.37 15.23
N THR A 662 -4.38 0.32 14.56
CA THR A 662 -4.81 -0.95 15.19
C THR A 662 -4.82 -2.11 14.17
N VAL A 663 -4.73 -3.35 14.67
CA VAL A 663 -4.66 -4.63 13.92
C VAL A 663 -5.71 -5.64 14.41
N ASP A 664 -5.90 -6.72 13.65
CA ASP A 664 -6.85 -7.82 13.96
C ASP A 664 -6.45 -8.63 15.22
N GLN A 665 -7.44 -8.97 16.05
CA GLN A 665 -7.22 -9.54 17.39
C GLN A 665 -7.95 -10.87 17.63
N VAL A 666 -7.51 -11.62 18.64
CA VAL A 666 -8.19 -12.82 19.15
C VAL A 666 -8.47 -12.65 20.63
N PHE A 667 -9.73 -12.84 21.05
CA PHE A 667 -10.14 -12.78 22.46
C PHE A 667 -10.36 -14.18 23.03
N SER A 668 -9.97 -14.39 24.29
CA SER A 668 -10.57 -15.38 25.19
C SER A 668 -11.71 -14.73 25.97
N ILE A 669 -12.87 -15.38 25.99
CA ILE A 669 -14.08 -14.96 26.70
C ILE A 669 -14.59 -16.15 27.50
N THR A 670 -14.92 -15.97 28.78
CA THR A 670 -15.46 -17.04 29.63
C THR A 670 -16.78 -16.62 30.27
N PRO A 671 -17.92 -16.76 29.57
CA PRO A 671 -19.22 -16.24 30.02
C PRO A 671 -19.67 -16.88 31.33
N LYS A 672 -20.20 -16.05 32.25
CA LYS A 672 -20.56 -16.41 33.63
C LYS A 672 -22.07 -16.54 33.89
N THR A 673 -22.90 -16.06 32.98
CA THR A 673 -24.36 -16.18 32.97
C THR A 673 -24.88 -16.69 31.62
N GLU A 674 -26.12 -17.20 31.57
CA GLU A 674 -26.76 -17.62 30.31
C GLU A 674 -27.03 -16.42 29.36
N GLU A 675 -27.13 -15.20 29.90
CA GLU A 675 -27.26 -13.98 29.11
C GLU A 675 -25.95 -13.69 28.35
N GLU A 676 -24.80 -13.71 29.03
CA GLU A 676 -23.48 -13.62 28.41
C GLU A 676 -23.25 -14.73 27.37
N VAL A 677 -23.66 -15.97 27.67
CA VAL A 677 -23.58 -17.10 26.73
C VAL A 677 -24.33 -16.78 25.42
N ASN A 678 -25.53 -16.20 25.51
CA ASN A 678 -26.31 -15.81 24.32
C ASN A 678 -25.70 -14.61 23.58
N ILE A 679 -25.15 -13.63 24.30
CA ILE A 679 -24.46 -12.48 23.69
C ILE A 679 -23.23 -12.96 22.90
N VAL A 680 -22.39 -13.83 23.47
CA VAL A 680 -21.20 -14.36 22.78
C VAL A 680 -21.57 -15.27 21.60
N ARG A 681 -22.72 -15.97 21.65
CA ARG A 681 -23.29 -16.68 20.49
C ARG A 681 -23.65 -15.74 19.34
N ASN A 682 -24.30 -14.61 19.64
CA ASN A 682 -24.68 -13.62 18.63
C ASN A 682 -23.44 -12.91 18.06
N VAL A 683 -22.48 -12.52 18.92
CA VAL A 683 -21.16 -11.99 18.51
C VAL A 683 -20.47 -12.92 17.51
N SER A 684 -20.50 -14.25 17.76
CA SER A 684 -19.88 -15.27 16.91
C SER A 684 -20.72 -15.72 15.70
N SER A 685 -21.87 -15.09 15.46
CA SER A 685 -22.77 -15.39 14.33
C SER A 685 -23.02 -14.18 13.43
N ASP A 686 -23.20 -13.00 14.02
CA ASP A 686 -23.77 -11.81 13.35
C ASP A 686 -22.72 -10.76 12.95
N TYR A 687 -21.51 -10.83 13.52
CA TYR A 687 -20.46 -9.81 13.39
C TYR A 687 -19.27 -10.24 12.49
N GLU A 688 -19.45 -11.26 11.64
CA GLU A 688 -18.42 -11.80 10.74
C GLU A 688 -17.10 -12.22 11.43
N THR A 689 -17.17 -12.48 12.74
CA THR A 689 -16.05 -12.99 13.54
C THR A 689 -15.85 -14.47 13.28
N VAL A 690 -14.63 -14.98 13.51
CA VAL A 690 -14.33 -16.41 13.31
C VAL A 690 -14.12 -17.10 14.66
N LEU A 691 -15.06 -17.97 15.02
CA LEU A 691 -14.96 -18.80 16.21
C LEU A 691 -13.82 -19.81 16.05
N TRP A 692 -12.86 -19.75 16.97
CA TRP A 692 -11.73 -20.68 17.03
C TRP A 692 -12.04 -21.88 17.91
N GLN A 693 -12.60 -21.64 19.10
CA GLN A 693 -13.03 -22.65 20.05
C GLN A 693 -14.29 -22.15 20.80
N PRO A 694 -15.35 -22.95 20.99
CA PRO A 694 -15.59 -24.28 20.39
C PRO A 694 -15.86 -24.20 18.86
N ALA A 695 -16.14 -25.32 18.20
CA ALA A 695 -16.25 -25.34 16.72
C ALA A 695 -17.50 -24.65 16.13
N ALA A 696 -18.50 -24.32 16.95
CA ALA A 696 -19.71 -23.60 16.53
C ALA A 696 -20.37 -22.87 17.73
N PRO A 697 -21.09 -21.76 17.52
CA PRO A 697 -21.70 -20.96 18.59
C PRO A 697 -22.59 -21.77 19.54
N GLY A 698 -23.37 -22.73 19.01
CA GLY A 698 -24.28 -23.56 19.81
C GLY A 698 -23.61 -24.39 20.91
N TYR A 699 -22.29 -24.63 20.85
CA TYR A 699 -21.55 -25.32 21.90
C TYR A 699 -21.11 -24.42 23.06
N ILE A 700 -21.16 -23.09 22.92
CA ILE A 700 -20.79 -22.14 23.96
C ILE A 700 -21.68 -22.37 25.18
N LYS A 701 -21.07 -22.51 26.36
CA LYS A 701 -21.72 -22.89 27.63
C LYS A 701 -21.17 -22.06 28.78
N LEU A 702 -21.93 -22.02 29.87
CA LEU A 702 -21.54 -21.39 31.13
C LEU A 702 -20.15 -21.86 31.59
N ASN A 703 -19.25 -20.91 31.89
CA ASN A 703 -17.86 -21.14 32.28
C ASN A 703 -16.98 -21.90 31.25
N MET A 704 -17.40 -22.04 29.99
CA MET A 704 -16.54 -22.53 28.91
C MET A 704 -15.62 -21.42 28.41
N GLU A 705 -14.36 -21.72 28.13
CA GLU A 705 -13.46 -20.77 27.49
C GLU A 705 -13.69 -20.73 25.97
N VAL A 706 -14.04 -19.54 25.47
CA VAL A 706 -14.38 -19.25 24.07
C VAL A 706 -13.26 -18.43 23.44
N HIS A 707 -12.66 -18.93 22.36
CA HIS A 707 -11.63 -18.21 21.60
C HIS A 707 -12.24 -17.68 20.30
N LEU A 708 -12.14 -16.37 20.07
CA LEU A 708 -12.80 -15.67 18.97
C LEU A 708 -11.82 -14.73 18.24
N PHE A 709 -11.61 -14.97 16.95
CA PHE A 709 -10.89 -14.07 16.06
C PHE A 709 -11.84 -12.97 15.56
N ILE A 710 -11.40 -11.72 15.65
CA ILE A 710 -12.21 -10.54 15.34
C ILE A 710 -11.44 -9.67 14.33
N PRO A 711 -11.97 -9.51 13.09
CA PRO A 711 -11.40 -8.59 12.11
C PRO A 711 -11.34 -7.15 12.64
N ALA A 712 -10.30 -6.40 12.27
CA ALA A 712 -10.10 -5.01 12.70
C ALA A 712 -11.30 -4.10 12.36
N SER A 713 -12.02 -4.39 11.26
CA SER A 713 -13.25 -3.71 10.83
C SER A 713 -14.49 -3.99 11.69
N ARG A 714 -14.44 -5.01 12.56
CA ARG A 714 -15.54 -5.43 13.45
C ARG A 714 -15.16 -5.30 14.93
N LEU A 715 -13.88 -5.08 15.22
CA LEU A 715 -13.30 -5.04 16.56
C LEU A 715 -13.99 -4.05 17.50
N ASP A 716 -14.25 -2.83 17.03
CA ASP A 716 -14.94 -1.80 17.83
C ASP A 716 -16.36 -2.23 18.19
N SER A 717 -17.16 -2.70 17.22
CA SER A 717 -18.54 -3.13 17.45
C SER A 717 -18.63 -4.31 18.43
N VAL A 718 -17.66 -5.22 18.40
CA VAL A 718 -17.59 -6.35 19.33
C VAL A 718 -17.13 -5.91 20.72
N GLN A 719 -16.09 -5.06 20.83
CA GLN A 719 -15.65 -4.52 22.11
C GLN A 719 -16.75 -3.68 22.78
N ASP A 720 -17.49 -2.88 22.02
CA ASP A 720 -18.67 -2.15 22.48
C ASP A 720 -19.74 -3.10 23.05
N LEU A 721 -20.07 -4.17 22.32
CA LEU A 721 -21.13 -5.10 22.73
C LEU A 721 -20.74 -5.92 23.97
N LEU A 722 -19.46 -6.32 24.10
CA LEU A 722 -18.95 -6.97 25.29
C LEU A 722 -18.97 -6.00 26.49
N SER A 723 -18.46 -4.77 26.33
CA SER A 723 -18.37 -3.76 27.39
C SER A 723 -19.75 -3.31 27.90
N LYS A 724 -20.72 -3.10 27.00
CA LYS A 724 -22.12 -2.72 27.34
C LYS A 724 -22.86 -3.76 28.16
N ASN A 725 -22.47 -5.03 28.03
CA ASN A 725 -23.01 -6.15 28.81
C ASN A 725 -22.03 -6.65 29.89
N HIS A 726 -21.00 -5.85 30.21
CA HIS A 726 -19.99 -6.12 31.23
C HIS A 726 -19.23 -7.46 31.08
N ILE A 727 -19.12 -7.97 29.85
CA ILE A 727 -18.48 -9.25 29.56
C ILE A 727 -16.96 -9.10 29.57
N THR A 728 -16.34 -9.64 30.62
CA THR A 728 -14.87 -9.70 30.73
C THR A 728 -14.25 -10.61 29.65
N HIS A 729 -13.20 -10.12 29.01
CA HIS A 729 -12.44 -10.81 27.99
C HIS A 729 -10.93 -10.54 28.14
N GLN A 730 -10.10 -11.46 27.65
CA GLN A 730 -8.65 -11.33 27.59
C GLN A 730 -8.22 -11.34 26.12
N VAL A 731 -7.36 -10.40 25.70
CA VAL A 731 -6.76 -10.46 24.36
C VAL A 731 -5.63 -11.50 24.36
N LEU A 732 -5.79 -12.56 23.57
CA LEU A 732 -4.79 -13.63 23.39
C LEU A 732 -3.74 -13.25 22.34
N LEU A 733 -4.19 -12.65 21.24
CA LEU A 733 -3.35 -12.15 20.15
C LEU A 733 -3.81 -10.73 19.77
N ARG A 734 -2.87 -9.79 19.71
CA ARG A 734 -3.11 -8.38 19.39
C ARG A 734 -2.83 -8.00 17.93
N ASN A 735 -2.03 -8.81 17.25
CA ASN A 735 -1.70 -8.69 15.83
C ASN A 735 -1.59 -10.09 15.23
N THR A 736 -2.67 -10.56 14.62
CA THR A 736 -2.68 -11.87 13.95
C THR A 736 -1.97 -11.85 12.60
N GLN A 737 -1.98 -10.71 11.90
CA GLN A 737 -1.38 -10.52 10.58
C GLN A 737 0.13 -10.78 10.58
N GLU A 738 0.86 -10.39 11.64
CA GLU A 738 2.31 -10.70 11.77
C GLU A 738 2.58 -12.22 11.79
N LEU A 739 1.70 -13.00 12.42
CA LEU A 739 1.82 -14.45 12.46
C LEU A 739 1.48 -15.07 11.10
N ILE A 740 0.47 -14.54 10.40
CA ILE A 740 0.12 -14.96 9.04
C ILE A 740 1.31 -14.69 8.09
N GLU A 741 1.95 -13.52 8.20
CA GLU A 741 3.16 -13.19 7.43
C GLU A 741 4.35 -14.08 7.78
N LYS A 742 4.54 -14.47 9.05
CA LYS A 742 5.57 -15.45 9.44
C LYS A 742 5.30 -16.83 8.88
N GLN A 743 4.05 -17.28 8.88
CA GLN A 743 3.65 -18.58 8.33
C GLN A 743 3.73 -18.66 6.79
N THR A 744 3.65 -17.52 6.10
CA THR A 744 3.60 -17.44 4.62
C THR A 744 4.89 -16.92 3.96
N GLN A 745 5.92 -16.63 4.74
CA GLN A 745 7.21 -16.17 4.22
C GLN A 745 7.92 -17.26 3.40
N ASN A 746 8.09 -17.02 2.10
CA ASN A 746 8.79 -17.94 1.21
C ASN A 746 10.32 -17.78 1.33
N ILE A 747 10.91 -18.33 2.41
CA ILE A 747 12.34 -18.22 2.73
C ILE A 747 13.19 -19.21 1.90
N SER A 748 12.82 -19.49 0.64
CA SER A 748 13.59 -20.37 -0.27
C SER A 748 14.80 -19.65 -0.89
N SER A 749 14.80 -18.32 -0.91
CA SER A 749 15.82 -17.47 -1.54
C SER A 749 16.84 -16.85 -0.57
N ASP A 750 16.77 -17.13 0.74
CA ASP A 750 17.75 -16.63 1.72
C ASP A 750 18.77 -17.73 2.11
N PRO A 751 20.04 -17.63 1.68
CA PRO A 751 21.09 -18.58 2.03
C PRO A 751 21.55 -18.49 3.50
N ARG A 752 20.98 -17.59 4.32
CA ARG A 752 21.19 -17.54 5.78
C ARG A 752 20.10 -18.24 6.60
N SER A 753 19.02 -18.71 5.97
CA SER A 753 17.91 -19.34 6.69
C SER A 753 18.30 -20.70 7.27
N SER A 754 18.17 -20.84 8.60
CA SER A 754 18.51 -22.05 9.34
C SER A 754 17.37 -23.08 9.43
N LEU A 755 16.14 -22.69 9.11
CA LEU A 755 14.96 -23.56 9.19
C LEU A 755 14.97 -24.61 8.07
N SER A 756 14.86 -25.89 8.41
CA SER A 756 14.77 -26.96 7.41
C SER A 756 13.46 -26.91 6.62
N TYR A 757 13.35 -27.72 5.56
CA TYR A 757 12.10 -27.83 4.77
C TYR A 757 10.89 -28.20 5.64
N TYR A 758 11.08 -29.06 6.65
CA TYR A 758 10.01 -29.56 7.51
C TYR A 758 9.65 -28.64 8.68
N GLU A 759 10.32 -27.48 8.80
CA GLU A 759 10.10 -26.46 9.83
C GLU A 759 9.42 -25.22 9.24
N ARG A 760 8.61 -25.44 8.21
CA ARG A 760 7.89 -24.43 7.42
C ARG A 760 6.51 -24.96 7.03
N TYR A 761 5.58 -24.04 6.75
CA TYR A 761 4.33 -24.37 6.05
C TYR A 761 4.53 -24.22 4.54
N HIS A 762 3.79 -25.00 3.75
CA HIS A 762 4.00 -25.17 2.30
C HIS A 762 2.70 -24.93 1.53
N HIS A 763 2.77 -24.33 0.34
CA HIS A 763 1.60 -24.27 -0.54
C HIS A 763 1.20 -25.69 -0.99
N LEU A 764 -0.03 -25.85 -1.48
CA LEU A 764 -0.49 -27.16 -1.92
C LEU A 764 0.36 -27.74 -3.06
N GLU A 765 0.80 -26.90 -4.00
CA GLU A 765 1.66 -27.32 -5.11
C GLU A 765 3.07 -27.71 -4.66
N ASP A 766 3.63 -27.08 -3.61
CA ASP A 766 4.88 -27.50 -2.98
C ASP A 766 4.73 -28.90 -2.35
N ILE A 767 3.59 -29.15 -1.69
CA ILE A 767 3.25 -30.48 -1.15
C ILE A 767 3.11 -31.50 -2.29
N TYR A 768 2.41 -31.19 -3.39
CA TYR A 768 2.30 -32.09 -4.53
C TYR A 768 3.65 -32.36 -5.22
N HIS A 769 4.52 -31.36 -5.34
CA HIS A 769 5.89 -31.55 -5.84
C HIS A 769 6.68 -32.48 -4.90
N TRP A 770 6.61 -32.25 -3.60
CA TRP A 770 7.26 -33.06 -2.58
C TRP A 770 6.76 -34.51 -2.54
N ILE A 771 5.47 -34.78 -2.71
CA ILE A 771 4.91 -36.14 -2.80
C ILE A 771 5.53 -36.89 -3.99
N ASN A 772 5.52 -36.28 -5.17
CA ASN A 772 6.06 -36.88 -6.39
C ASN A 772 7.57 -37.13 -6.28
N LYS A 773 8.32 -36.17 -5.70
CA LYS A 773 9.75 -36.31 -5.46
C LYS A 773 10.07 -37.43 -4.46
N THR A 774 9.39 -37.45 -3.31
CA THR A 774 9.61 -38.45 -2.25
C THR A 774 9.37 -39.88 -2.76
N ALA A 775 8.39 -40.06 -3.63
CA ALA A 775 8.13 -41.35 -4.28
C ALA A 775 9.17 -41.73 -5.35
N HIS A 776 9.75 -40.74 -6.05
CA HIS A 776 10.83 -40.96 -7.02
C HIS A 776 12.17 -41.28 -6.36
N ASP A 777 12.47 -40.62 -5.24
CA ASP A 777 13.74 -40.76 -4.51
C ASP A 777 13.75 -42.02 -3.61
N HIS A 778 12.58 -42.51 -3.17
CA HIS A 778 12.45 -43.67 -2.26
C HIS A 778 11.46 -44.78 -2.71
N PRO A 779 11.46 -45.23 -3.98
CA PRO A 779 10.47 -46.17 -4.53
C PRO A 779 10.48 -47.58 -3.89
N GLN A 780 11.54 -47.92 -3.15
CA GLN A 780 11.64 -49.16 -2.36
C GLN A 780 10.82 -49.15 -1.05
N ILE A 781 10.35 -47.98 -0.61
CA ILE A 781 9.57 -47.81 0.64
C ILE A 781 8.24 -47.08 0.37
N VAL A 782 8.19 -46.19 -0.63
CA VAL A 782 7.07 -45.26 -0.87
C VAL A 782 6.30 -45.61 -2.15
N GLU A 783 4.99 -45.82 -2.04
CA GLU A 783 4.04 -45.98 -3.16
C GLU A 783 2.99 -44.85 -3.08
N VAL A 784 2.75 -44.13 -4.18
CA VAL A 784 1.73 -43.05 -4.23
C VAL A 784 0.46 -43.53 -4.90
N ILE A 785 -0.67 -43.38 -4.19
CA ILE A 785 -1.98 -43.87 -4.59
C ILE A 785 -2.96 -42.69 -4.71
N LEU A 786 -3.47 -42.45 -5.92
CA LEU A 786 -4.55 -41.49 -6.16
C LEU A 786 -5.90 -42.12 -5.76
N ILE A 787 -6.54 -41.64 -4.69
CA ILE A 787 -7.81 -42.20 -4.19
C ILE A 787 -9.06 -41.50 -4.76
N GLY A 788 -8.90 -40.29 -5.29
CA GLY A 788 -9.97 -39.48 -5.86
C GLY A 788 -9.52 -38.06 -6.18
N SER A 789 -10.49 -37.17 -6.42
CA SER A 789 -10.26 -35.74 -6.57
C SER A 789 -11.26 -34.96 -5.71
N SER A 790 -10.90 -33.74 -5.37
CA SER A 790 -11.76 -32.79 -4.66
C SER A 790 -12.91 -32.24 -5.53
N TYR A 791 -13.71 -31.34 -4.94
CA TYR A 791 -14.77 -30.61 -5.65
C TYR A 791 -14.21 -29.78 -6.81
N GLU A 792 -13.15 -29.01 -6.61
CA GLU A 792 -12.45 -28.22 -7.64
C GLU A 792 -11.43 -29.05 -8.44
N LYS A 793 -11.46 -30.39 -8.30
CA LYS A 793 -10.74 -31.39 -9.11
C LYS A 793 -9.23 -31.51 -8.85
N ARG A 794 -8.75 -31.04 -7.70
CA ARG A 794 -7.38 -31.30 -7.22
C ARG A 794 -7.24 -32.75 -6.74
N PRO A 795 -6.09 -33.42 -6.93
CA PRO A 795 -5.91 -34.84 -6.59
C PRO A 795 -5.79 -35.10 -5.08
N LEU A 796 -6.38 -36.21 -4.60
CA LEU A 796 -6.12 -36.74 -3.26
C LEU A 796 -5.10 -37.88 -3.35
N TYR A 797 -3.85 -37.58 -3.01
CA TYR A 797 -2.75 -38.54 -2.98
C TYR A 797 -2.54 -39.12 -1.57
N VAL A 798 -2.49 -40.45 -1.49
CA VAL A 798 -2.08 -41.20 -0.30
C VAL A 798 -0.68 -41.77 -0.53
N LEU A 799 0.25 -41.52 0.38
CA LEU A 799 1.55 -42.18 0.40
C LEU A 799 1.43 -43.44 1.26
N LYS A 800 1.67 -44.60 0.67
CA LYS A 800 1.82 -45.87 1.38
C LYS A 800 3.31 -46.09 1.64
N LEU A 801 3.68 -46.20 2.91
CA LEU A 801 5.01 -46.55 3.37
C LEU A 801 5.03 -48.03 3.76
N THR A 802 6.08 -48.77 3.38
CA THR A 802 6.26 -50.16 3.82
C THR A 802 7.73 -50.51 4.00
N GLY A 803 8.04 -51.25 5.08
CA GLY A 803 9.36 -51.83 5.34
C GLY A 803 9.54 -53.21 4.70
N ARG A 804 10.50 -53.99 5.23
CA ARG A 804 10.81 -55.36 4.80
C ARG A 804 9.57 -56.26 4.87
N GLY A 805 9.58 -57.33 4.07
CA GLY A 805 8.50 -58.32 4.06
C GLY A 805 7.26 -57.96 3.22
N GLY A 806 7.27 -56.87 2.45
CA GLY A 806 6.16 -56.41 1.59
C GLY A 806 5.64 -57.37 0.50
N ALA A 807 6.12 -58.62 0.45
CA ALA A 807 5.58 -59.69 -0.37
C ALA A 807 4.45 -60.50 0.33
N GLN A 808 4.15 -60.20 1.60
CA GLN A 808 3.04 -60.77 2.36
C GLN A 808 2.04 -59.67 2.75
N PRO A 809 0.73 -59.97 2.85
CA PRO A 809 -0.27 -58.97 3.21
C PRO A 809 -0.13 -58.54 4.67
N LYS A 810 0.46 -57.36 4.88
CA LYS A 810 0.61 -56.74 6.21
C LYS A 810 -0.73 -56.26 6.76
N ARG A 811 -0.75 -55.98 8.07
CA ARG A 811 -1.76 -55.10 8.69
C ARG A 811 -1.50 -53.67 8.23
N ALA A 812 -2.45 -52.76 8.39
CA ALA A 812 -2.29 -51.38 7.97
C ALA A 812 -2.64 -50.35 9.05
N MET A 813 -1.92 -49.24 9.04
CA MET A 813 -2.27 -47.99 9.72
C MET A 813 -2.74 -46.99 8.66
N TRP A 814 -3.81 -46.26 8.94
CA TRP A 814 -4.24 -45.10 8.18
C TRP A 814 -4.02 -43.84 9.03
N MET A 815 -3.48 -42.80 8.41
CA MET A 815 -3.33 -41.48 9.00
C MET A 815 -3.70 -40.41 7.96
N ASP A 816 -4.53 -39.46 8.34
CA ASP A 816 -4.88 -38.32 7.49
C ASP A 816 -4.66 -36.98 8.21
N CYS A 817 -4.45 -35.96 7.38
CA CYS A 817 -4.14 -34.60 7.78
C CYS A 817 -4.90 -33.60 6.90
N GLY A 818 -5.04 -32.36 7.38
CA GLY A 818 -5.66 -31.27 6.62
C GLY A 818 -7.12 -31.53 6.25
N ILE A 819 -7.93 -32.06 7.18
CA ILE A 819 -9.39 -32.16 7.01
C ILE A 819 -10.04 -30.76 7.09
N HIS A 820 -9.73 -29.99 8.14
CA HIS A 820 -10.08 -28.57 8.17
C HIS A 820 -8.92 -27.75 7.60
N ALA A 821 -9.23 -26.78 6.74
CA ALA A 821 -8.23 -26.10 5.93
C ALA A 821 -7.23 -25.25 6.72
N ARG A 822 -7.70 -24.49 7.72
CA ARG A 822 -6.86 -23.58 8.54
C ARG A 822 -5.85 -24.26 9.46
N GLU A 823 -5.89 -25.57 9.61
CA GLU A 823 -5.14 -26.37 10.59
C GLU A 823 -3.74 -26.76 10.07
N TRP A 824 -2.94 -25.78 9.66
CA TRP A 824 -1.70 -25.98 8.88
C TRP A 824 -0.64 -26.87 9.54
N ILE A 825 -0.63 -27.00 10.87
CA ILE A 825 0.27 -27.93 11.58
C ILE A 825 -0.07 -29.41 11.34
N SER A 826 -1.30 -29.73 10.97
CA SER A 826 -1.71 -31.09 10.62
C SER A 826 -1.02 -31.59 9.33
N PRO A 827 -1.14 -30.92 8.16
CA PRO A 827 -0.35 -31.27 6.97
C PRO A 827 1.16 -31.27 7.19
N ALA A 828 1.69 -30.29 7.94
CA ALA A 828 3.11 -30.23 8.26
C ALA A 828 3.58 -31.47 9.06
N PHE A 829 2.76 -31.96 10.01
CA PHE A 829 3.04 -33.20 10.71
C PHE A 829 3.00 -34.44 9.80
N CYS A 830 2.05 -34.54 8.85
CA CYS A 830 2.07 -35.65 7.88
C CYS A 830 3.35 -35.67 7.04
N LEU A 831 3.84 -34.51 6.58
CA LEU A 831 5.12 -34.38 5.89
C LEU A 831 6.30 -34.80 6.78
N TRP A 832 6.34 -34.30 8.03
CA TRP A 832 7.35 -34.64 9.02
C TRP A 832 7.39 -36.14 9.32
N PHE A 833 6.22 -36.78 9.50
CA PHE A 833 6.11 -38.21 9.80
C PHE A 833 6.66 -39.06 8.65
N VAL A 834 6.29 -38.75 7.40
CA VAL A 834 6.80 -39.48 6.22
C VAL A 834 8.32 -39.36 6.12
N HIS A 835 8.87 -38.15 6.28
CA HIS A 835 10.32 -37.92 6.27
C HIS A 835 11.02 -38.71 7.38
N TYR A 836 10.54 -38.61 8.62
CA TYR A 836 11.09 -39.37 9.75
C TYR A 836 10.99 -40.89 9.53
N ALA A 837 9.90 -41.36 8.92
CA ALA A 837 9.69 -42.77 8.61
C ALA A 837 10.64 -43.29 7.53
N ILE A 838 11.08 -42.46 6.59
CA ILE A 838 12.06 -42.80 5.56
C ILE A 838 13.49 -42.74 6.13
N ASP A 839 13.89 -41.59 6.68
CA ASP A 839 15.27 -41.32 7.10
C ASP A 839 15.75 -42.22 8.25
N TYR A 840 14.85 -42.59 9.18
CA TYR A 840 15.20 -43.39 10.35
C TYR A 840 14.82 -44.87 10.23
N TYR A 841 14.35 -45.32 9.06
CA TYR A 841 14.06 -46.74 8.82
C TYR A 841 15.35 -47.58 8.87
N GLY A 842 15.36 -48.62 9.71
CA GLY A 842 16.55 -49.43 9.98
C GLY A 842 17.56 -48.78 10.93
N LEU A 843 17.35 -47.53 11.36
CA LEU A 843 18.20 -46.81 12.33
C LEU A 843 17.52 -46.70 13.71
N VAL A 844 16.22 -46.37 13.75
CA VAL A 844 15.43 -46.26 14.99
C VAL A 844 14.53 -47.50 15.13
N PRO A 845 14.61 -48.26 16.24
CA PRO A 845 13.85 -49.50 16.41
C PRO A 845 12.34 -49.33 16.25
N ASP A 846 11.71 -48.36 16.95
CA ASP A 846 10.25 -48.25 17.00
C ASP A 846 9.62 -47.96 15.62
N ILE A 847 10.24 -47.12 14.78
CA ILE A 847 9.71 -46.85 13.43
C ILE A 847 10.01 -48.00 12.44
N THR A 848 11.08 -48.75 12.69
CA THR A 848 11.41 -49.98 11.93
C THR A 848 10.42 -51.10 12.27
N GLU A 849 10.07 -51.30 13.55
CA GLU A 849 9.03 -52.25 14.00
C GLU A 849 7.67 -51.90 13.35
N ILE A 850 7.31 -50.61 13.29
CA ILE A 850 6.07 -50.14 12.66
C ILE A 850 6.04 -50.46 11.16
N LEU A 851 7.06 -50.08 10.39
CA LEU A 851 7.07 -50.28 8.93
C LEU A 851 7.26 -51.75 8.51
N ASP A 852 7.97 -52.56 9.31
CA ASP A 852 8.08 -54.00 9.04
C ASP A 852 6.77 -54.73 9.41
N SER A 853 6.05 -54.30 10.45
CA SER A 853 4.78 -54.91 10.89
C SER A 853 3.54 -54.43 10.13
N MET A 854 3.55 -53.20 9.62
CA MET A 854 2.37 -52.54 9.04
C MET A 854 2.70 -51.74 7.78
N ASP A 855 1.81 -51.77 6.80
CA ASP A 855 1.75 -50.73 5.76
C ASP A 855 1.16 -49.44 6.36
N VAL A 856 1.79 -48.29 6.16
CA VAL A 856 1.31 -47.00 6.69
C VAL A 856 0.83 -46.11 5.55
N TYR A 857 -0.48 -45.89 5.49
CA TYR A 857 -1.12 -45.00 4.51
C TYR A 857 -1.26 -43.60 5.11
N VAL A 858 -0.66 -42.60 4.45
CA VAL A 858 -0.66 -41.19 4.88
C VAL A 858 -1.34 -40.33 3.82
N LEU A 859 -2.38 -39.58 4.19
CA LEU A 859 -3.04 -38.57 3.35
C LEU A 859 -2.69 -37.15 3.86
N PRO A 860 -1.72 -36.43 3.27
CA PRO A 860 -1.21 -35.19 3.86
C PRO A 860 -2.18 -34.01 3.85
N VAL A 861 -3.09 -33.96 2.87
CA VAL A 861 -4.14 -32.94 2.77
C VAL A 861 -5.40 -33.60 2.23
N MET A 862 -6.38 -33.86 3.10
CA MET A 862 -7.70 -34.37 2.69
C MET A 862 -8.57 -33.29 2.03
N ASN A 863 -8.40 -32.02 2.41
CA ASN A 863 -9.17 -30.87 1.91
C ASN A 863 -8.28 -29.92 1.08
N PRO A 864 -7.82 -30.31 -0.12
CA PRO A 864 -6.89 -29.51 -0.91
C PRO A 864 -7.49 -28.16 -1.33
N ASP A 865 -8.78 -28.13 -1.68
CA ASP A 865 -9.44 -26.89 -2.14
C ASP A 865 -9.58 -25.87 -1.01
N GLY A 866 -9.97 -26.33 0.19
CA GLY A 866 -10.02 -25.48 1.36
C GLY A 866 -8.62 -25.01 1.76
N TYR A 867 -7.63 -25.91 1.76
CA TYR A 867 -6.25 -25.60 2.11
C TYR A 867 -5.68 -24.52 1.21
N GLU A 868 -5.78 -24.66 -0.11
CA GLU A 868 -5.34 -23.63 -1.06
C GLU A 868 -6.08 -22.30 -0.85
N TYR A 869 -7.39 -22.33 -0.58
CA TYR A 869 -8.16 -21.13 -0.25
C TYR A 869 -7.69 -20.41 1.02
N THR A 870 -7.05 -21.11 1.97
CA THR A 870 -6.41 -20.48 3.14
C THR A 870 -5.07 -19.82 2.84
N TRP A 871 -4.38 -20.20 1.76
CA TRP A 871 -3.18 -19.52 1.27
C TRP A 871 -3.53 -18.31 0.38
N THR A 872 -4.63 -18.37 -0.38
CA THR A 872 -4.95 -17.34 -1.40
C THR A 872 -5.95 -16.27 -0.96
N THR A 873 -6.90 -16.59 -0.06
CA THR A 873 -8.12 -15.77 0.09
C THR A 873 -8.60 -15.58 1.53
N ASN A 874 -8.71 -16.64 2.32
CA ASN A 874 -9.14 -16.54 3.73
C ASN A 874 -8.42 -17.56 4.60
N ARG A 875 -7.37 -17.12 5.29
CA ARG A 875 -6.52 -17.92 6.18
C ARG A 875 -7.28 -18.66 7.29
N MET A 876 -8.47 -18.20 7.66
CA MET A 876 -9.30 -18.77 8.73
C MET A 876 -10.43 -19.69 8.23
N TRP A 877 -10.49 -19.98 6.92
CA TRP A 877 -11.45 -20.90 6.33
C TRP A 877 -11.29 -22.33 6.89
N ARG A 878 -12.41 -23.00 7.23
CA ARG A 878 -12.44 -24.36 7.82
C ARG A 878 -12.82 -25.43 6.80
N LYS A 879 -13.93 -25.22 6.09
CA LYS A 879 -14.67 -26.20 5.29
C LYS A 879 -13.98 -26.59 3.98
N ASN A 880 -14.53 -27.51 3.19
CA ASN A 880 -14.13 -27.65 1.78
C ASN A 880 -14.66 -26.47 0.94
N ARG A 881 -14.61 -26.56 -0.40
CA ARG A 881 -15.04 -25.50 -1.32
C ARG A 881 -16.25 -25.86 -2.19
N SER A 882 -17.01 -26.88 -1.80
CA SER A 882 -18.14 -27.34 -2.60
C SER A 882 -19.24 -26.28 -2.77
N ARG A 883 -19.88 -26.33 -3.93
CA ARG A 883 -21.05 -25.50 -4.28
C ARG A 883 -22.22 -26.41 -4.65
N HIS A 884 -23.28 -26.30 -3.87
CA HIS A 884 -24.51 -27.08 -4.03
C HIS A 884 -25.64 -26.19 -4.55
N ALA A 885 -26.48 -26.69 -5.44
CA ALA A 885 -27.55 -25.90 -6.05
C ALA A 885 -28.59 -25.49 -4.99
N GLY A 886 -28.97 -24.21 -4.97
CA GLY A 886 -29.85 -23.61 -3.96
C GLY A 886 -29.14 -23.08 -2.71
N ASN A 887 -27.89 -23.48 -2.45
CA ASN A 887 -27.10 -22.92 -1.35
C ASN A 887 -26.36 -21.66 -1.80
N TYR A 888 -26.49 -20.56 -1.04
CA TYR A 888 -25.73 -19.32 -1.28
C TYR A 888 -24.33 -19.36 -0.65
N CYS A 889 -24.17 -20.11 0.44
CA CYS A 889 -22.90 -20.36 1.11
C CYS A 889 -22.15 -21.56 0.49
N LEU A 890 -20.82 -21.53 0.62
CA LEU A 890 -19.91 -22.56 0.10
C LEU A 890 -19.38 -23.46 1.22
N GLY A 891 -19.09 -24.70 0.85
CA GLY A 891 -18.34 -25.65 1.64
C GLY A 891 -19.12 -26.36 2.76
N THR A 892 -18.72 -27.60 2.98
CA THR A 892 -19.17 -28.53 4.03
C THR A 892 -18.02 -28.83 4.97
N ASP A 893 -18.34 -29.06 6.25
CA ASP A 893 -17.37 -29.58 7.22
C ASP A 893 -17.19 -31.08 6.97
N LEU A 894 -16.02 -31.45 6.43
CA LEU A 894 -15.69 -32.83 6.12
C LEU A 894 -15.70 -33.72 7.38
N ASN A 895 -15.40 -33.19 8.57
CA ASN A 895 -15.49 -33.92 9.84
C ASN A 895 -16.89 -33.88 10.47
N ARG A 896 -17.92 -33.50 9.69
CA ARG A 896 -19.35 -33.68 9.98
C ARG A 896 -20.08 -34.43 8.84
N ASN A 897 -19.35 -34.88 7.83
CA ASN A 897 -19.92 -35.46 6.61
C ASN A 897 -19.93 -37.00 6.59
N PHE A 898 -19.21 -37.70 7.46
CA PHE A 898 -19.15 -39.17 7.44
C PHE A 898 -20.43 -39.83 7.99
N ASP A 899 -20.67 -41.09 7.64
CA ASP A 899 -21.83 -41.89 8.09
C ASP A 899 -21.67 -42.42 9.53
N ALA A 900 -21.65 -41.51 10.51
CA ALA A 900 -21.53 -41.82 11.94
C ALA A 900 -22.51 -40.96 12.77
N ASN A 901 -23.73 -41.47 12.96
CA ASN A 901 -24.89 -40.68 13.43
C ASN A 901 -25.04 -39.36 12.64
N TRP A 902 -24.86 -39.40 11.32
CA TRP A 902 -24.68 -38.20 10.49
C TRP A 902 -25.76 -37.13 10.73
N CYS A 903 -25.30 -35.89 10.91
CA CYS A 903 -26.11 -34.69 11.08
C CYS A 903 -27.16 -34.68 12.21
N THR A 904 -26.94 -35.42 13.30
CA THR A 904 -27.70 -35.27 14.56
C THR A 904 -27.22 -34.04 15.37
N GLU A 905 -27.67 -33.90 16.62
CA GLU A 905 -27.18 -32.88 17.56
C GLU A 905 -25.64 -32.84 17.60
N GLY A 906 -25.04 -31.65 17.37
CA GLY A 906 -23.60 -31.47 17.16
C GLY A 906 -23.17 -31.33 15.68
N SER A 907 -24.13 -31.14 14.78
CA SER A 907 -23.95 -30.71 13.38
C SER A 907 -24.95 -29.61 13.04
N SER A 908 -24.74 -28.92 11.91
CA SER A 908 -25.77 -28.05 11.32
C SER A 908 -26.23 -28.52 9.95
N GLN A 909 -27.52 -28.33 9.67
CA GLN A 909 -28.12 -28.49 8.33
C GLN A 909 -28.11 -27.18 7.53
N ARG A 910 -27.72 -26.04 8.13
CA ARG A 910 -27.64 -24.74 7.46
C ARG A 910 -26.29 -24.62 6.75
N ALA A 911 -26.32 -24.48 5.43
CA ALA A 911 -25.14 -24.47 4.55
C ALA A 911 -24.07 -23.41 4.88
N CYS A 912 -24.44 -22.36 5.60
CA CYS A 912 -23.55 -21.26 5.99
C CYS A 912 -22.74 -21.53 7.24
N ASP A 913 -23.18 -22.46 8.08
CA ASP A 913 -22.55 -22.71 9.37
C ASP A 913 -21.21 -23.42 9.17
N GLU A 914 -20.25 -23.15 10.06
CA GLU A 914 -18.90 -23.74 10.02
C GLU A 914 -18.90 -25.26 10.26
N THR A 915 -19.97 -25.80 10.86
CA THR A 915 -20.21 -27.23 11.10
C THR A 915 -21.34 -27.80 10.22
N TYR A 916 -21.55 -27.23 9.02
CA TYR A 916 -22.50 -27.75 8.05
C TYR A 916 -22.15 -29.18 7.64
N CYS A 917 -23.08 -30.13 7.81
CA CYS A 917 -22.87 -31.56 7.63
C CYS A 917 -22.91 -32.06 6.16
N GLY A 918 -23.27 -31.19 5.21
CA GLY A 918 -23.46 -31.56 3.79
C GLY A 918 -24.91 -31.88 3.43
N LEU A 919 -25.12 -32.45 2.25
CA LEU A 919 -26.47 -32.79 1.75
C LEU A 919 -26.95 -34.17 2.23
N PHE A 920 -26.01 -35.10 2.42
CA PHE A 920 -26.21 -36.49 2.85
C PHE A 920 -24.85 -37.05 3.35
N PRO A 921 -24.81 -38.21 4.03
CA PRO A 921 -23.54 -38.81 4.46
C PRO A 921 -22.63 -39.09 3.26
N GLU A 922 -21.38 -38.65 3.34
CA GLU A 922 -20.37 -38.76 2.27
C GLU A 922 -20.79 -38.05 0.96
N SER A 923 -21.52 -36.94 1.07
CA SER A 923 -21.87 -36.06 -0.07
C SER A 923 -20.66 -35.36 -0.68
N GLU A 924 -19.60 -35.13 0.10
CA GLU A 924 -18.43 -34.41 -0.36
C GLU A 924 -17.41 -35.36 -1.01
N PRO A 925 -16.84 -35.02 -2.18
CA PRO A 925 -16.01 -35.95 -2.95
C PRO A 925 -14.72 -36.34 -2.23
N GLU A 926 -14.21 -35.49 -1.34
CA GLU A 926 -13.07 -35.78 -0.47
C GLU A 926 -13.41 -36.89 0.53
N ALA A 927 -14.52 -36.74 1.27
CA ALA A 927 -15.02 -37.73 2.23
C ALA A 927 -15.37 -39.05 1.53
N ALA A 928 -16.08 -38.97 0.40
CA ALA A 928 -16.43 -40.14 -0.41
C ALA A 928 -15.21 -40.89 -0.98
N ALA A 929 -14.07 -40.21 -1.21
CA ALA A 929 -12.83 -40.86 -1.66
C ALA A 929 -12.17 -41.65 -0.52
N VAL A 930 -11.98 -41.02 0.65
CA VAL A 930 -11.43 -41.67 1.86
C VAL A 930 -12.31 -42.84 2.31
N ALA A 931 -13.62 -42.61 2.38
CA ALA A 931 -14.58 -43.63 2.80
C ALA A 931 -14.63 -44.83 1.84
N ARG A 932 -14.49 -44.59 0.52
CA ARG A 932 -14.39 -45.65 -0.51
C ARG A 932 -13.08 -46.43 -0.41
N PHE A 933 -11.97 -45.76 -0.08
CA PHE A 933 -10.68 -46.42 0.12
C PHE A 933 -10.70 -47.33 1.37
N LEU A 934 -11.11 -46.78 2.52
CA LEU A 934 -11.11 -47.52 3.79
C LEU A 934 -12.15 -48.65 3.82
N ARG A 935 -13.32 -48.51 3.17
CA ARG A 935 -14.26 -49.64 3.00
C ARG A 935 -13.65 -50.84 2.28
N ARG A 936 -12.71 -50.62 1.34
CA ARG A 936 -11.96 -51.69 0.65
C ARG A 936 -10.87 -52.28 1.55
N GLN A 937 -10.22 -51.46 2.39
CA GLN A 937 -9.11 -51.86 3.26
C GLN A 937 -9.51 -52.23 4.70
N LYS A 938 -10.81 -52.30 5.05
CA LYS A 938 -11.28 -52.54 6.43
C LYS A 938 -10.79 -53.84 7.08
N GLN A 939 -10.38 -54.82 6.28
CA GLN A 939 -9.82 -56.08 6.78
C GLN A 939 -8.31 -56.02 7.05
N THR A 940 -7.57 -55.13 6.38
CA THR A 940 -6.12 -54.93 6.57
C THR A 940 -5.84 -53.84 7.61
N VAL A 941 -6.55 -52.71 7.55
CA VAL A 941 -6.39 -51.59 8.50
C VAL A 941 -6.79 -52.02 9.92
N LYS A 942 -5.97 -51.62 10.90
CA LYS A 942 -6.16 -51.88 12.34
C LYS A 942 -6.08 -50.62 13.21
N LEU A 943 -5.42 -49.58 12.72
CA LEU A 943 -5.28 -48.28 13.37
C LEU A 943 -5.68 -47.16 12.40
N TYR A 944 -6.50 -46.23 12.88
CA TYR A 944 -6.92 -45.00 12.21
C TYR A 944 -6.52 -43.78 13.04
N LEU A 945 -5.97 -42.75 12.41
CA LEU A 945 -5.45 -41.53 13.05
C LEU A 945 -5.88 -40.28 12.26
N SER A 946 -6.80 -39.48 12.82
CA SER A 946 -7.20 -38.18 12.27
C SER A 946 -6.35 -37.07 12.92
N ILE A 947 -5.55 -36.31 12.15
CA ILE A 947 -4.68 -35.27 12.70
C ILE A 947 -5.31 -33.88 12.53
N HIS A 948 -5.42 -33.13 13.62
CA HIS A 948 -6.12 -31.86 13.74
C HIS A 948 -5.32 -30.83 14.56
N SER A 949 -5.81 -29.60 14.65
CA SER A 949 -5.35 -28.61 15.63
C SER A 949 -6.45 -27.60 15.94
N TYR A 950 -6.48 -26.93 17.08
CA TYR A 950 -5.54 -26.96 18.19
C TYR A 950 -6.29 -27.32 19.48
N SER A 951 -5.57 -27.88 20.46
CA SER A 951 -5.93 -27.85 21.90
C SER A 951 -5.04 -28.77 22.76
N GLN A 952 -4.14 -29.55 22.14
CA GLN A 952 -3.35 -30.60 22.79
C GLN A 952 -4.23 -31.69 23.42
N MET A 953 -4.98 -32.44 22.60
CA MET A 953 -5.83 -33.55 23.03
C MET A 953 -5.57 -34.85 22.25
N LEU A 954 -5.77 -36.00 22.90
CA LEU A 954 -5.75 -37.33 22.31
C LEU A 954 -7.12 -37.99 22.51
N LEU A 955 -8.00 -37.85 21.53
CA LEU A 955 -9.39 -38.29 21.57
C LEU A 955 -9.55 -39.67 20.95
N PHE A 956 -10.64 -40.35 21.28
CA PHE A 956 -11.05 -41.61 20.67
C PHE A 956 -12.58 -41.78 20.75
N PRO A 957 -13.17 -42.79 20.07
CA PRO A 957 -14.62 -43.00 20.05
C PRO A 957 -15.29 -43.20 21.43
N TYR A 958 -16.53 -42.73 21.64
CA TYR A 958 -17.36 -42.03 20.66
C TYR A 958 -17.31 -40.50 20.78
N SER A 959 -17.33 -39.85 19.63
CA SER A 959 -17.54 -38.41 19.42
C SER A 959 -19.03 -38.11 19.14
N CYS A 960 -19.75 -39.02 18.48
CA CYS A 960 -21.14 -38.94 18.03
C CYS A 960 -22.17 -39.48 19.06
N SER A 961 -21.72 -39.95 20.22
CA SER A 961 -22.58 -40.35 21.34
C SER A 961 -21.83 -40.35 22.68
N TYR A 962 -22.55 -40.23 23.79
CA TYR A 962 -21.98 -40.35 25.14
C TYR A 962 -21.71 -41.81 25.59
N GLN A 963 -21.94 -42.79 24.72
CA GLN A 963 -21.68 -44.21 25.00
C GLN A 963 -20.16 -44.50 25.01
N GLN A 964 -19.76 -45.61 25.63
CA GLN A 964 -18.37 -46.06 25.59
C GLN A 964 -18.18 -47.05 24.43
N ALA A 965 -17.08 -46.89 23.69
CA ALA A 965 -16.61 -47.88 22.72
C ALA A 965 -16.42 -49.26 23.37
N SER A 966 -16.61 -50.34 22.61
CA SER A 966 -16.56 -51.72 23.15
C SER A 966 -15.21 -52.11 23.78
N ASN A 967 -14.13 -51.48 23.32
CA ASN A 967 -12.76 -51.58 23.85
C ASN A 967 -12.27 -50.25 24.46
N HIS A 968 -13.17 -49.43 25.03
CA HIS A 968 -12.85 -48.13 25.63
C HIS A 968 -11.68 -48.18 26.64
N HIS A 969 -11.46 -49.30 27.33
CA HIS A 969 -10.31 -49.48 28.21
C HIS A 969 -8.97 -49.45 27.44
N ASP A 970 -8.85 -50.19 26.32
CA ASP A 970 -7.63 -50.18 25.48
C ASP A 970 -7.36 -48.80 24.88
N LEU A 971 -8.40 -48.15 24.36
CA LEU A 971 -8.30 -46.82 23.74
C LEU A 971 -7.80 -45.80 24.77
N ASN A 972 -8.42 -45.80 25.96
CA ASN A 972 -8.00 -44.93 27.06
C ASN A 972 -6.60 -45.25 27.57
N GLU A 973 -6.21 -46.54 27.63
CA GLU A 973 -4.86 -46.94 28.01
C GLU A 973 -3.81 -46.37 27.05
N LEU A 974 -3.99 -46.58 25.74
CA LEU A 974 -3.05 -46.13 24.71
C LEU A 974 -2.93 -44.59 24.68
N ALA A 975 -4.07 -43.87 24.72
CA ALA A 975 -4.07 -42.41 24.78
C ALA A 975 -3.41 -41.88 26.06
N GLN A 976 -3.65 -42.52 27.21
CA GLN A 976 -3.00 -42.18 28.48
C GLN A 976 -1.49 -42.46 28.47
N GLN A 977 -1.03 -43.56 27.85
CA GLN A 977 0.39 -43.86 27.69
C GLN A 977 1.09 -42.82 26.78
N ALA A 978 0.46 -42.45 25.67
CA ALA A 978 0.96 -41.39 24.77
C ALA A 978 1.04 -40.03 25.48
N ALA A 979 -0.03 -39.58 26.15
CA ALA A 979 -0.03 -38.33 26.91
C ALA A 979 1.03 -38.31 28.04
N ARG A 980 1.25 -39.44 28.73
CA ARG A 980 2.33 -39.60 29.71
C ARG A 980 3.72 -39.51 29.10
N LYS A 981 3.97 -40.18 27.95
CA LYS A 981 5.26 -40.07 27.23
C LYS A 981 5.50 -38.62 26.79
N ILE A 982 4.53 -37.93 26.18
CA ILE A 982 4.68 -36.52 25.79
C ILE A 982 5.02 -35.64 27.01
N LYS A 983 4.23 -35.73 28.09
CA LYS A 983 4.46 -34.94 29.31
C LYS A 983 5.82 -35.21 29.96
N ARG A 984 6.36 -36.42 29.83
CA ARG A 984 7.69 -36.79 30.36
C ARG A 984 8.86 -36.20 29.55
N HIS A 985 8.71 -36.02 28.24
CA HIS A 985 9.82 -35.61 27.36
C HIS A 985 9.77 -34.11 26.99
N TYR A 986 8.57 -33.55 26.79
CA TYR A 986 8.37 -32.18 26.31
C TYR A 986 7.64 -31.27 27.32
N PHE A 987 7.29 -31.80 28.51
CA PHE A 987 6.51 -31.15 29.57
C PHE A 987 5.07 -30.71 29.20
N SER A 988 4.75 -30.67 27.90
CA SER A 988 3.42 -30.43 27.33
C SER A 988 2.40 -31.42 27.88
N THR A 989 1.30 -30.90 28.45
CA THR A 989 0.21 -31.74 28.95
C THR A 989 -0.85 -31.89 27.86
N TYR A 990 -1.21 -33.14 27.53
CA TYR A 990 -2.33 -33.46 26.64
C TYR A 990 -3.48 -34.03 27.46
N THR A 991 -4.70 -33.55 27.20
CA THR A 991 -5.94 -34.19 27.68
C THR A 991 -6.28 -35.39 26.81
N TYR A 992 -7.06 -36.34 27.32
CA TYR A 992 -7.44 -37.54 26.58
C TYR A 992 -8.79 -38.10 27.06
N GLY A 993 -9.47 -38.86 26.22
CA GLY A 993 -10.74 -39.50 26.55
C GLY A 993 -11.67 -39.67 25.34
N ALA A 994 -12.89 -40.14 25.59
CA ALA A 994 -13.91 -40.27 24.54
C ALA A 994 -14.40 -38.90 24.07
N GLY A 995 -14.38 -38.63 22.76
CA GLY A 995 -14.59 -37.30 22.17
C GLY A 995 -15.80 -36.54 22.72
N ALA A 996 -16.97 -37.19 22.79
CA ALA A 996 -18.21 -36.59 23.27
C ALA A 996 -18.14 -36.13 24.74
N ARG A 997 -17.34 -36.80 25.56
CA ARG A 997 -17.16 -36.51 27.00
C ARG A 997 -15.99 -35.55 27.29
N THR A 998 -14.97 -35.56 26.45
CA THR A 998 -13.76 -34.73 26.62
C THR A 998 -13.90 -33.35 25.96
N ILE A 999 -14.68 -33.25 24.87
CA ILE A 999 -14.87 -31.99 24.11
C ILE A 999 -16.37 -31.65 24.01
N TYR A 1000 -17.10 -32.24 23.06
CA TYR A 1000 -18.54 -32.07 22.85
C TYR A 1000 -19.05 -33.13 21.86
N LEU A 1001 -20.37 -33.27 21.75
CA LEU A 1001 -21.02 -34.16 20.79
C LEU A 1001 -20.74 -33.71 19.34
N ALA A 1002 -20.14 -34.58 18.52
CA ALA A 1002 -19.66 -34.30 17.17
C ALA A 1002 -20.00 -35.47 16.21
N PRO A 1003 -21.28 -35.60 15.80
CA PRO A 1003 -21.70 -36.57 14.78
C PRO A 1003 -21.11 -36.28 13.40
N GLY A 1004 -21.01 -37.32 12.58
CA GLY A 1004 -20.40 -37.27 11.26
C GLY A 1004 -18.87 -37.20 11.25
N GLY A 1005 -18.24 -37.49 12.41
CA GLY A 1005 -16.79 -37.57 12.57
C GLY A 1005 -16.18 -38.78 11.85
N SER A 1006 -14.97 -38.58 11.31
CA SER A 1006 -14.22 -39.58 10.55
C SER A 1006 -13.71 -40.73 11.43
N ASP A 1007 -13.35 -40.43 12.69
CA ASP A 1007 -12.83 -41.34 13.69
C ASP A 1007 -13.87 -42.37 14.18
N ASP A 1008 -15.09 -41.91 14.45
CA ASP A 1008 -16.22 -42.77 14.80
C ASP A 1008 -16.69 -43.61 13.60
N TRP A 1009 -16.69 -43.04 12.40
CA TRP A 1009 -16.99 -43.78 11.17
C TRP A 1009 -16.00 -44.92 10.94
N ALA A 1010 -14.70 -44.66 11.11
CA ALA A 1010 -13.65 -45.66 10.99
C ALA A 1010 -13.81 -46.79 12.04
N TYR A 1011 -14.20 -46.43 13.27
CA TYR A 1011 -14.48 -47.40 14.32
C TYR A 1011 -15.72 -48.26 14.00
N ASN A 1012 -16.83 -47.63 13.58
CA ASN A 1012 -18.07 -48.28 13.17
C ASN A 1012 -17.88 -49.21 11.95
N LEU A 1013 -16.95 -48.87 11.05
CA LEU A 1013 -16.54 -49.73 9.93
C LEU A 1013 -15.82 -51.02 10.38
N GLY A 1014 -15.30 -51.04 11.62
CA GLY A 1014 -14.63 -52.18 12.26
C GLY A 1014 -13.16 -51.95 12.63
N ILE A 1015 -12.61 -50.74 12.46
CA ILE A 1015 -11.22 -50.42 12.81
C ILE A 1015 -11.13 -50.18 14.32
N LYS A 1016 -10.80 -51.24 15.08
CA LYS A 1016 -10.85 -51.29 16.56
C LYS A 1016 -10.04 -50.20 17.27
N TYR A 1017 -9.04 -49.60 16.62
CA TYR A 1017 -8.23 -48.54 17.19
C TYR A 1017 -8.34 -47.30 16.30
N SER A 1018 -9.03 -46.28 16.80
CA SER A 1018 -9.31 -45.03 16.09
C SER A 1018 -9.08 -43.88 17.06
N PHE A 1019 -8.31 -42.87 16.64
CA PHE A 1019 -7.96 -41.71 17.47
C PHE A 1019 -7.97 -40.42 16.65
N THR A 1020 -8.31 -39.33 17.32
CA THR A 1020 -8.20 -37.96 16.81
C THR A 1020 -7.17 -37.20 17.64
N LEU A 1021 -6.16 -36.63 16.99
CA LEU A 1021 -5.05 -35.92 17.64
C LEU A 1021 -5.19 -34.42 17.38
N GLU A 1022 -5.58 -33.68 18.41
CA GLU A 1022 -5.55 -32.21 18.40
C GLU A 1022 -4.15 -31.75 18.81
N LEU A 1023 -3.39 -31.20 17.86
CA LEU A 1023 -2.01 -30.79 18.07
C LEU A 1023 -1.89 -29.45 18.82
N GLN A 1024 -0.67 -28.89 18.85
CA GLN A 1024 -0.40 -27.61 19.50
C GLN A 1024 -1.15 -26.44 18.86
N ASP A 1025 -1.42 -25.36 19.59
CA ASP A 1025 -1.12 -25.16 21.03
C ASP A 1025 -2.40 -25.26 21.90
N ARG A 1026 -2.50 -24.46 22.96
CA ARG A 1026 -3.70 -24.30 23.80
C ARG A 1026 -4.42 -22.97 23.55
N GLY A 1027 -4.24 -22.38 22.38
CA GLY A 1027 -4.92 -21.16 21.92
C GLY A 1027 -4.14 -19.85 22.12
N ARG A 1028 -2.88 -19.88 22.57
CA ARG A 1028 -2.03 -18.67 22.54
C ARG A 1028 -1.73 -18.28 21.09
N TYR A 1029 -1.52 -19.25 20.22
CA TYR A 1029 -1.37 -19.07 18.78
C TYR A 1029 -2.51 -19.72 17.98
N GLY A 1030 -3.10 -20.80 18.51
CA GLY A 1030 -4.16 -21.55 17.86
C GLY A 1030 -3.76 -22.01 16.46
N PHE A 1031 -4.58 -21.71 15.46
CA PHE A 1031 -4.28 -22.02 14.04
C PHE A 1031 -3.07 -21.24 13.49
N LEU A 1032 -2.61 -20.19 14.17
CA LEU A 1032 -1.47 -19.35 13.78
C LEU A 1032 -0.16 -19.75 14.48
N LEU A 1033 -0.01 -21.05 14.80
CA LEU A 1033 1.21 -21.60 15.40
C LEU A 1033 2.47 -21.22 14.58
N PRO A 1034 3.44 -20.48 15.15
CA PRO A 1034 4.62 -20.00 14.43
C PRO A 1034 5.49 -21.12 13.84
N PRO A 1035 6.19 -20.92 12.70
CA PRO A 1035 7.06 -21.92 12.09
C PRO A 1035 8.11 -22.52 13.04
N GLU A 1036 8.64 -21.70 13.94
CA GLU A 1036 9.66 -22.06 14.93
C GLU A 1036 9.17 -23.11 15.95
N LEU A 1037 7.85 -23.34 16.04
CA LEU A 1037 7.24 -24.36 16.89
C LEU A 1037 6.84 -25.64 16.15
N ILE A 1038 6.90 -25.68 14.81
CA ILE A 1038 6.54 -26.87 14.00
C ILE A 1038 7.37 -28.07 14.43
N SER A 1039 8.68 -27.91 14.57
CA SER A 1039 9.63 -28.95 14.99
C SER A 1039 9.20 -29.63 16.29
N ARG A 1040 8.82 -28.84 17.31
CA ARG A 1040 8.34 -29.34 18.61
C ARG A 1040 6.97 -30.02 18.51
N ALA A 1041 6.01 -29.37 17.85
CA ALA A 1041 4.67 -29.91 17.70
C ALA A 1041 4.68 -31.25 16.96
N CYS A 1042 5.50 -31.38 15.91
CA CYS A 1042 5.68 -32.63 15.17
C CYS A 1042 6.37 -33.72 16.00
N GLN A 1043 7.35 -33.38 16.84
CA GLN A 1043 8.00 -34.34 17.75
C GLN A 1043 7.04 -34.86 18.84
N GLU A 1044 6.16 -34.01 19.37
CA GLU A 1044 5.10 -34.42 20.31
C GLU A 1044 4.07 -35.35 19.64
N ALA A 1045 3.60 -34.97 18.45
CA ALA A 1045 2.68 -35.77 17.64
C ALA A 1045 3.28 -37.15 17.26
N LEU A 1046 4.52 -37.17 16.78
CA LEU A 1046 5.28 -38.38 16.48
C LEU A 1046 5.42 -39.30 17.69
N THR A 1047 5.60 -38.71 18.89
CA THR A 1047 5.67 -39.45 20.15
C THR A 1047 4.33 -40.12 20.49
N ALA A 1048 3.19 -39.48 20.22
CA ALA A 1048 1.88 -40.13 20.32
C ALA A 1048 1.69 -41.24 19.29
N VAL A 1049 1.89 -40.93 18.00
CA VAL A 1049 1.65 -41.86 16.87
C VAL A 1049 2.47 -43.14 17.03
N LYS A 1050 3.78 -43.05 17.30
CA LYS A 1050 4.61 -44.24 17.54
C LYS A 1050 4.07 -45.08 18.70
N THR A 1051 3.75 -44.44 19.83
CA THR A 1051 3.28 -45.14 21.03
C THR A 1051 1.95 -45.88 20.82
N ILE A 1052 1.03 -45.25 20.09
CA ILE A 1052 -0.26 -45.87 19.76
C ILE A 1052 -0.03 -47.03 18.78
N ALA A 1053 0.79 -46.84 17.74
CA ALA A 1053 1.11 -47.89 16.77
C ALA A 1053 1.82 -49.11 17.41
N GLU A 1054 2.87 -48.89 18.23
CA GLU A 1054 3.52 -49.93 19.04
C GLU A 1054 2.50 -50.73 19.86
N GLY A 1055 1.60 -50.03 20.55
CA GLY A 1055 0.60 -50.65 21.41
C GLY A 1055 -0.47 -51.43 20.63
N VAL A 1056 -0.86 -50.96 19.45
CA VAL A 1056 -1.77 -51.68 18.54
C VAL A 1056 -1.10 -52.90 17.93
N ILE A 1057 0.19 -52.84 17.56
CA ILE A 1057 0.96 -54.01 17.13
C ILE A 1057 0.93 -55.06 18.24
N LYS A 1058 1.29 -54.68 19.47
CA LYS A 1058 1.35 -55.56 20.65
C LYS A 1058 -0.02 -56.09 21.12
N LYS A 1059 -1.12 -55.36 20.90
CA LYS A 1059 -2.50 -55.83 21.17
C LYS A 1059 -3.17 -56.57 20.00
N THR A 1060 -2.54 -56.65 18.82
CA THR A 1060 -3.10 -57.37 17.67
C THR A 1060 -2.30 -58.59 17.22
N GLN A 1061 -1.01 -58.69 17.58
CA GLN A 1061 -0.20 -59.90 17.38
C GLN A 1061 -0.87 -61.13 18.00
#